data_AF-A0A1L6PID5-F1
#
_entry.id   AF-A0A1L6PID5-F1
#
_cell.length_a   1.000
_cell.length_b   1.000
_cell.length_c   1.000
_cell.angle_alpha   90.00
_cell.angle_beta   90.00
_cell.angle_gamma   90.00
#
_symmetry.space_group_name_H-M   'P 1'
#
loop_
_entity.id
_entity.type
_entity.pdbx_description
1 polymer ?
#
loop_
_entity_poly.entity_id
_entity_poly.type
_entity_poly.pdbx_seq_one_letter_code
_entity_poly.pdbx_strand_id
1 'polypeptide(L)'
;MVDRSVPGRIPMPRRTLLLAAGAAGTAAATAGCAVPAPRRRGPVADPAPGLAIASTRRALVLQLLAHPDDDLYFMNPDTREALDAGTPLVCVYLTAGEADGVNKIPGAPRPAPDRAAYSSSRHQGLRQAYAELLGLDRFTPWQKSVAALPGGHRAERNVLTDGVRRVELVFLNTAMHTGRGRPGLPSLWRDRRLVLRTVVADDSPLTRAGSYTYESLIDVLTGLLEQYRPTVVHTLDPDPDLQFSSEYERRRDSEQRGYSDHADHTAAGCFAWAALIRWVARATGRGEPVPGFVVASFRGYYNRHWPKNLPPAVLERKAAHLVPYGGAPDWECGNPSGCGDYNVGGDRPLTNRKGWVRSTHHRYPGPRAQVATGADGRLTAYGVLGLRAVRWRESAPGSGVWDAPDDLGGGPLAPVLGAAVTADGRQLLFGLRFAALGGHGADNEREIVLLEQRSPGGPFRAWQGLGNPATGPDHGRRIGSPVAVTAPDGRVHLFVRNAEKGLSTRVRDAVTGRWSGWRDTGGGEIQDGLTAVVDTAGHVHVYAAGHHAVHHWTQDAPDTDVTARTQLTGSPAPAHAPGALPSPDGSVELYYRPAAREQLVAVRADAAPAPRFGGYGPVTAAASPGGPVLLGRSAEGRIQVRTAEKAAVRSRGPVALDGAALHLGSADGRPVVVGFGPDAAPWAWRP
;
A
#
# COMPACT_ATOMS: atom_id res chain seq x y z
N MET A 1 61.08 26.02 11.86
CA MET A 1 59.86 26.74 12.30
C MET A 1 58.86 26.55 11.18
N VAL A 2 57.71 25.92 11.49
CA VAL A 2 56.83 25.18 10.56
C VAL A 2 57.46 23.88 10.05
N ASP A 3 56.90 22.73 10.44
CA ASP A 3 57.02 21.52 9.62
C ASP A 3 55.82 20.57 9.82
N ARG A 4 55.44 19.94 8.71
CA ARG A 4 54.38 18.96 8.51
C ARG A 4 54.75 17.62 9.14
N SER A 5 53.76 16.86 9.62
CA SER A 5 53.81 15.40 9.52
C SER A 5 52.44 14.75 9.69
N VAL A 6 52.16 13.81 8.78
CA VAL A 6 51.12 12.79 8.83
C VAL A 6 51.78 11.47 9.27
N PRO A 7 51.07 10.60 10.00
CA PRO A 7 51.31 9.15 9.88
C PRO A 7 49.98 8.40 9.68
N GLY A 8 49.87 7.24 9.03
CA GLY A 8 50.83 6.31 8.45
C GLY A 8 50.06 5.03 8.09
N ARG A 9 50.29 4.49 6.89
CA ARG A 9 49.84 3.15 6.46
C ARG A 9 51.03 2.20 6.54
N ILE A 10 50.82 0.98 7.02
CA ILE A 10 51.77 -0.15 7.00
C ILE A 10 51.01 -1.44 6.60
N PRO A 11 51.64 -2.43 5.93
CA PRO A 11 51.11 -3.10 4.73
C PRO A 11 50.75 -4.58 4.92
N MET A 12 50.15 -5.18 3.87
CA MET A 12 49.94 -6.63 3.71
C MET A 12 50.90 -7.18 2.63
N PRO A 13 51.50 -8.37 2.81
CA PRO A 13 52.57 -8.85 1.96
C PRO A 13 52.06 -9.58 0.70
N ARG A 14 52.82 -9.39 -0.39
CA ARG A 14 52.75 -10.16 -1.63
C ARG A 14 53.46 -11.50 -1.45
N ARG A 15 52.85 -12.59 -1.93
CA ARG A 15 53.57 -13.81 -2.31
C ARG A 15 53.28 -14.12 -3.77
N THR A 16 54.34 -14.02 -4.57
CA THR A 16 54.45 -14.44 -5.96
C THR A 16 54.82 -15.93 -5.97
N LEU A 17 54.17 -16.71 -6.83
CA LEU A 17 54.64 -18.05 -7.20
C LEU A 17 54.51 -18.17 -8.73
N LEU A 18 55.65 -18.29 -9.39
CA LEU A 18 55.81 -18.67 -10.79
C LEU A 18 55.45 -20.14 -10.98
N LEU A 19 54.86 -20.48 -12.13
CA LEU A 19 55.15 -21.75 -12.83
C LEU A 19 54.75 -21.63 -14.31
N ALA A 20 55.60 -22.21 -15.15
CA ALA A 20 55.73 -22.05 -16.59
C ALA A 20 54.80 -22.96 -17.41
N ALA A 21 54.79 -22.70 -18.71
CA ALA A 21 53.97 -23.30 -19.75
C ALA A 21 54.23 -24.80 -20.02
N GLY A 22 53.19 -25.48 -20.54
CA GLY A 22 53.28 -26.77 -21.24
C GLY A 22 51.99 -27.03 -22.02
N ALA A 23 52.12 -27.27 -23.34
CA ALA A 23 51.02 -27.58 -24.26
C ALA A 23 50.91 -29.10 -24.49
N ALA A 24 49.68 -29.63 -24.60
CA ALA A 24 49.22 -30.71 -25.49
C ALA A 24 47.92 -31.33 -24.94
N GLY A 25 46.99 -31.67 -25.85
CA GLY A 25 45.59 -31.91 -25.55
C GLY A 25 45.22 -33.26 -24.95
N THR A 26 43.95 -33.35 -24.52
CA THR A 26 43.09 -34.55 -24.55
C THR A 26 41.68 -34.12 -24.11
N ALA A 27 40.67 -34.52 -24.88
CA ALA A 27 39.28 -34.30 -24.55
C ALA A 27 38.90 -35.13 -23.31
N ALA A 28 38.44 -34.46 -22.25
CA ALA A 28 37.79 -35.10 -21.11
C ALA A 28 36.60 -34.24 -20.68
N ALA A 29 35.43 -34.87 -20.65
CA ALA A 29 34.16 -34.27 -20.27
C ALA A 29 34.26 -33.58 -18.90
N THR A 30 34.17 -32.26 -18.88
CA THR A 30 33.94 -31.52 -17.64
C THR A 30 32.47 -31.71 -17.27
N ALA A 31 32.22 -32.67 -16.38
CA ALA A 31 31.05 -32.65 -15.53
C ALA A 31 31.05 -31.29 -14.82
N GLY A 32 30.24 -30.36 -15.34
CA GLY A 32 30.05 -29.07 -14.71
C GLY A 32 29.56 -29.35 -13.29
N CYS A 33 30.37 -28.98 -12.30
CA CYS A 33 29.92 -28.84 -10.94
C CYS A 33 28.83 -27.77 -10.95
N ALA A 34 27.59 -28.18 -11.23
CA ALA A 34 26.41 -27.38 -11.01
C ALA A 34 26.38 -27.12 -9.51
N VAL A 35 26.81 -25.93 -9.12
CA VAL A 35 26.56 -25.41 -7.78
C VAL A 35 25.06 -25.57 -7.57
N PRO A 36 24.59 -26.40 -6.62
CA PRO A 36 23.17 -26.55 -6.42
C PRO A 36 22.64 -25.16 -6.08
N ALA A 37 21.64 -24.68 -6.83
CA ALA A 37 20.95 -23.46 -6.47
C ALA A 37 20.57 -23.58 -4.97
N PRO A 38 20.83 -22.55 -4.15
CA PRO A 38 20.48 -22.62 -2.73
C PRO A 38 19.01 -23.04 -2.62
N ARG A 39 18.75 -24.12 -1.88
CA ARG A 39 17.40 -24.64 -1.67
C ARG A 39 16.54 -23.54 -1.06
N ARG A 40 15.74 -22.88 -1.90
CA ARG A 40 14.70 -21.93 -1.51
C ARG A 40 13.69 -22.70 -0.66
N ARG A 41 13.60 -22.41 0.64
CA ARG A 41 12.74 -23.12 1.60
C ARG A 41 11.38 -22.46 1.84
N GLY A 42 11.09 -21.34 1.18
CA GLY A 42 9.80 -20.65 1.27
C GLY A 42 8.86 -21.00 0.11
N PRO A 43 7.54 -20.79 0.26
CA PRO A 43 6.61 -20.85 -0.86
C PRO A 43 7.09 -19.90 -1.96
N VAL A 44 7.34 -20.46 -3.15
CA VAL A 44 7.81 -19.70 -4.31
C VAL A 44 6.58 -19.07 -4.97
N ALA A 45 6.76 -17.89 -5.57
CA ALA A 45 5.84 -17.35 -6.55
C ALA A 45 5.52 -18.44 -7.59
N ASP A 46 4.27 -18.87 -7.70
CA ASP A 46 3.80 -19.65 -8.85
C ASP A 46 3.24 -18.67 -9.88
N PRO A 47 4.02 -18.32 -10.91
CA PRO A 47 3.57 -17.35 -11.90
C PRO A 47 2.57 -17.96 -12.91
N ALA A 48 2.38 -19.28 -12.93
CA ALA A 48 1.56 -19.95 -13.94
C ALA A 48 0.08 -19.60 -13.76
N PRO A 49 -0.67 -19.29 -14.83
CA PRO A 49 -2.11 -18.95 -14.75
C PRO A 49 -2.99 -20.22 -14.62
N GLY A 50 -4.31 -20.00 -14.53
CA GLY A 50 -5.32 -21.05 -14.68
C GLY A 50 -5.80 -21.71 -13.39
N LEU A 51 -5.47 -21.15 -12.22
CA LEU A 51 -6.05 -21.62 -10.97
C LEU A 51 -7.48 -21.10 -10.81
N ALA A 52 -8.36 -21.92 -10.24
CA ALA A 52 -9.68 -21.46 -9.83
C ALA A 52 -9.52 -20.39 -8.74
N ILE A 53 -10.25 -19.29 -8.86
CA ILE A 53 -10.33 -18.27 -7.81
C ILE A 53 -11.64 -18.46 -7.05
N ALA A 54 -11.57 -18.43 -5.72
CA ALA A 54 -12.77 -18.50 -4.90
C ALA A 54 -13.69 -17.31 -5.22
N SER A 55 -14.97 -17.60 -5.50
CA SER A 55 -15.97 -16.56 -5.71
C SER A 55 -16.17 -15.73 -4.44
N THR A 56 -16.63 -14.49 -4.64
CA THR A 56 -16.85 -13.55 -3.54
C THR A 56 -17.84 -14.08 -2.52
N ARG A 57 -17.54 -13.83 -1.25
CA ARG A 57 -18.33 -14.24 -0.08
C ARG A 57 -18.86 -12.99 0.61
N ARG A 58 -19.59 -13.17 1.72
CA ARG A 58 -19.98 -12.06 2.60
C ARG A 58 -18.74 -11.21 2.90
N ALA A 59 -18.80 -9.93 2.53
CA ALA A 59 -17.70 -9.00 2.71
C ALA A 59 -17.22 -8.99 4.16
N LEU A 60 -15.91 -8.93 4.36
CA LEU A 60 -15.27 -8.76 5.67
C LEU A 60 -13.93 -8.07 5.48
N VAL A 61 -13.70 -7.02 6.28
CA VAL A 61 -12.41 -6.35 6.39
C VAL A 61 -11.64 -6.96 7.56
N LEU A 62 -10.44 -7.45 7.31
CA LEU A 62 -9.50 -7.88 8.35
C LEU A 62 -8.27 -6.97 8.34
N GLN A 63 -7.91 -6.42 9.50
CA GLN A 63 -6.80 -5.50 9.67
C GLN A 63 -5.70 -6.15 10.49
N LEU A 64 -4.49 -6.19 9.93
CA LEU A 64 -3.29 -6.68 10.62
C LEU A 64 -2.42 -5.47 11.01
N LEU A 65 -2.35 -5.20 12.31
CA LEU A 65 -1.86 -3.93 12.88
C LEU A 65 -0.69 -4.17 13.82
N ALA A 66 0.20 -3.19 13.97
CA ALA A 66 1.28 -3.30 14.95
C ALA A 66 0.76 -2.93 16.34
N HIS A 67 0.24 -1.72 16.50
CA HIS A 67 -0.17 -1.13 17.78
C HIS A 67 -1.68 -0.87 17.86
N PRO A 68 -2.25 -0.89 19.09
CA PRO A 68 -3.61 -0.45 19.39
C PRO A 68 -3.88 1.04 19.08
N ASP A 69 -4.05 1.46 17.82
CA ASP A 69 -4.43 2.82 17.37
C ASP A 69 -4.07 3.05 15.89
N ASP A 70 -3.22 2.18 15.32
CA ASP A 70 -2.77 2.24 13.93
C ASP A 70 -3.93 2.35 12.93
N ASP A 71 -5.02 1.66 13.18
CA ASP A 71 -6.25 1.70 12.36
C ASP A 71 -6.94 3.07 12.42
N LEU A 72 -7.06 3.64 13.62
CA LEU A 72 -7.61 4.98 13.85
C LEU A 72 -6.74 6.06 13.18
N TYR A 73 -5.40 5.92 13.25
CA TYR A 73 -4.47 6.87 12.66
C TYR A 73 -4.28 6.72 11.16
N PHE A 74 -4.23 5.51 10.62
CA PHE A 74 -3.71 5.26 9.27
C PHE A 74 -4.72 4.66 8.30
N MET A 75 -5.73 3.94 8.78
CA MET A 75 -6.68 3.22 7.90
C MET A 75 -8.02 3.93 7.73
N ASN A 76 -8.35 4.90 8.59
CA ASN A 76 -9.49 5.77 8.39
C ASN A 76 -9.17 6.85 7.34
N PRO A 77 -10.09 7.23 6.43
CA PRO A 77 -11.54 6.95 6.48
C PRO A 77 -11.99 5.60 5.88
N ASP A 78 -11.13 4.83 5.20
CA ASP A 78 -11.52 3.58 4.55
C ASP A 78 -12.21 2.59 5.52
N THR A 79 -11.70 2.45 6.74
CA THR A 79 -12.32 1.62 7.80
C THR A 79 -13.76 2.04 8.11
N ARG A 80 -13.97 3.35 8.32
CA ARG A 80 -15.29 3.90 8.62
C ARG A 80 -16.24 3.70 7.45
N GLU A 81 -15.80 3.96 6.23
CA GLU A 81 -16.60 3.78 5.02
C GLU A 81 -17.11 2.33 4.88
N ALA A 82 -16.26 1.34 5.18
CA ALA A 82 -16.65 -0.06 5.18
C ALA A 82 -17.70 -0.40 6.27
N LEU A 83 -17.51 0.13 7.48
CA LEU A 83 -18.42 -0.10 8.61
C LEU A 83 -19.78 0.61 8.44
N ASP A 84 -19.78 1.85 7.94
CA ASP A 84 -21.00 2.59 7.59
C ASP A 84 -21.81 1.84 6.52
N ALA A 85 -21.14 1.10 5.63
CA ALA A 85 -21.77 0.23 4.63
C ALA A 85 -22.20 -1.15 5.17
N GLY A 86 -22.01 -1.42 6.47
CA GLY A 86 -22.40 -2.68 7.11
C GLY A 86 -21.41 -3.83 6.94
N THR A 87 -20.18 -3.56 6.49
CA THR A 87 -19.14 -4.59 6.35
C THR A 87 -18.56 -4.93 7.72
N PRO A 88 -18.62 -6.20 8.17
CA PRO A 88 -17.96 -6.64 9.40
C PRO A 88 -16.44 -6.35 9.39
N LEU A 89 -15.92 -5.99 10.56
CA LEU A 89 -14.53 -5.64 10.76
C LEU A 89 -13.87 -6.55 11.82
N VAL A 90 -12.67 -7.03 11.52
CA VAL A 90 -11.80 -7.74 12.47
C VAL A 90 -10.46 -7.02 12.54
N CYS A 91 -10.08 -6.50 13.71
CA CYS A 91 -8.77 -5.89 13.94
C CYS A 91 -7.89 -6.84 14.75
N VAL A 92 -6.71 -7.17 14.22
CA VAL A 92 -5.71 -8.02 14.88
C VAL A 92 -4.50 -7.17 15.23
N TYR A 93 -4.31 -6.92 16.52
CA TYR A 93 -3.19 -6.15 17.05
C TYR A 93 -2.05 -7.09 17.44
N LEU A 94 -0.92 -6.99 16.74
CA LEU A 94 0.22 -7.89 16.95
C LEU A 94 0.95 -7.57 18.25
N THR A 95 1.03 -6.31 18.67
CA THR A 95 1.69 -5.89 19.92
C THR A 95 0.69 -5.36 20.94
N ALA A 96 1.12 -5.32 22.21
CA ALA A 96 0.30 -4.83 23.32
C ALA A 96 0.22 -3.29 23.42
N GLY A 97 1.00 -2.55 22.64
CA GLY A 97 1.01 -1.07 22.68
C GLY A 97 1.52 -0.46 23.99
N GLU A 98 2.13 -1.25 24.86
CA GLU A 98 2.47 -0.91 26.22
C GLU A 98 3.67 0.05 26.36
N ALA A 99 4.36 0.36 25.27
CA ALA A 99 5.48 1.30 25.20
C ALA A 99 6.47 1.21 26.40
N ASP A 100 6.67 2.33 27.10
CA ASP A 100 7.49 2.40 28.31
C ASP A 100 6.69 2.10 29.60
N GLY A 101 5.41 1.75 29.49
CA GLY A 101 4.50 1.47 30.61
C GLY A 101 3.91 2.71 31.27
N VAL A 102 4.15 3.92 30.75
CA VAL A 102 3.70 5.16 31.42
C VAL A 102 2.47 5.74 30.74
N ASN A 103 1.30 5.57 31.35
CA ASN A 103 0.06 6.24 30.96
C ASN A 103 -0.25 7.40 31.92
N LYS A 104 0.23 8.60 31.61
CA LYS A 104 0.07 9.75 32.51
C LYS A 104 -1.32 10.39 32.34
N ILE A 105 -2.16 10.27 33.35
CA ILE A 105 -3.43 11.00 33.45
C ILE A 105 -3.17 12.52 33.49
N PRO A 106 -3.83 13.34 32.65
CA PRO A 106 -3.76 14.80 32.70
C PRO A 106 -4.04 15.34 34.11
N GLY A 107 -3.19 16.25 34.59
CA GLY A 107 -3.30 16.82 35.94
C GLY A 107 -2.75 15.94 37.07
N ALA A 108 -2.52 14.65 36.84
CA ALA A 108 -1.97 13.74 37.85
C ALA A 108 -0.42 13.70 37.86
N PRO A 109 0.19 13.28 38.98
CA PRO A 109 1.61 12.92 39.03
C PRO A 109 1.98 11.86 37.99
N ARG A 110 3.24 11.82 37.55
CA ARG A 110 3.71 10.78 36.64
C ARG A 110 3.70 9.42 37.36
N PRO A 111 2.98 8.40 36.85
CA PRO A 111 2.94 7.10 37.50
C PRO A 111 4.24 6.32 37.29
N ALA A 112 4.44 5.27 38.10
CA ALA A 112 5.46 4.26 37.82
C ALA A 112 5.11 3.51 36.51
N PRO A 113 6.11 3.05 35.74
CA PRO A 113 5.87 2.20 34.58
C PRO A 113 5.08 0.92 34.91
N ASP A 114 3.92 0.75 34.28
CA ASP A 114 3.12 -0.47 34.31
C ASP A 114 2.62 -0.81 32.90
N ARG A 115 3.17 -1.89 32.34
CA ARG A 115 2.86 -2.33 30.98
C ARG A 115 1.54 -3.08 30.90
N ALA A 116 1.16 -3.81 31.94
CA ALA A 116 -0.08 -4.58 31.95
C ALA A 116 -1.27 -3.61 32.04
N ALA A 117 -1.17 -2.63 32.94
CA ALA A 117 -2.16 -1.58 33.09
C ALA A 117 -2.26 -0.71 31.83
N TYR A 118 -1.12 -0.26 31.28
CA TYR A 118 -1.17 0.59 30.07
C TYR A 118 -1.73 -0.16 28.85
N SER A 119 -1.40 -1.44 28.67
CA SER A 119 -2.00 -2.24 27.60
C SER A 119 -3.52 -2.36 27.79
N SER A 120 -3.97 -2.60 29.03
CA SER A 120 -5.40 -2.69 29.37
C SER A 120 -6.17 -1.39 29.07
N SER A 121 -5.61 -0.24 29.44
CA SER A 121 -6.25 1.05 29.18
C SER A 121 -6.36 1.36 27.68
N ARG A 122 -5.37 0.96 26.88
CA ARG A 122 -5.42 1.05 25.41
C ARG A 122 -6.49 0.14 24.80
N HIS A 123 -6.65 -1.10 25.29
CA HIS A 123 -7.75 -1.98 24.86
C HIS A 123 -9.11 -1.37 25.19
N GLN A 124 -9.24 -0.75 26.36
CA GLN A 124 -10.45 -0.02 26.75
C GLN A 124 -10.71 1.19 25.84
N GLY A 125 -9.67 1.96 25.49
CA GLY A 125 -9.74 3.03 24.49
C GLY A 125 -10.33 2.56 23.16
N LEU A 126 -9.82 1.45 22.62
CA LEU A 126 -10.30 0.90 21.35
C LEU A 126 -11.78 0.48 21.40
N ARG A 127 -12.20 -0.16 22.50
CA ARG A 127 -13.60 -0.54 22.71
C ARG A 127 -14.52 0.68 22.64
N GLN A 128 -14.11 1.79 23.24
CA GLN A 128 -14.87 3.04 23.21
C GLN A 128 -14.91 3.66 21.81
N ALA A 129 -13.75 3.75 21.15
CA ALA A 129 -13.65 4.30 19.81
C ALA A 129 -14.52 3.56 18.80
N TYR A 130 -14.52 2.23 18.84
CA TYR A 130 -15.34 1.41 17.94
C TYR A 130 -16.82 1.38 18.33
N ALA A 131 -17.18 1.53 19.61
CA ALA A 131 -18.57 1.71 19.99
C ALA A 131 -19.14 3.02 19.39
N GLU A 132 -18.39 4.14 19.51
CA GLU A 132 -18.80 5.40 18.89
C GLU A 132 -18.80 5.34 17.36
N LEU A 133 -17.85 4.62 16.75
CA LEU A 133 -17.79 4.45 15.29
C LEU A 133 -18.97 3.60 14.77
N LEU A 134 -19.53 2.71 15.59
CA LEU A 134 -20.81 2.05 15.33
C LEU A 134 -22.03 2.93 15.68
N GLY A 135 -21.84 4.15 16.19
CA GLY A 135 -22.93 5.03 16.61
C GLY A 135 -23.63 4.59 17.90
N LEU A 136 -22.95 3.79 18.73
CA LEU A 136 -23.43 3.36 20.04
C LEU A 136 -22.87 4.25 21.16
N ASP A 137 -23.40 4.09 22.36
CA ASP A 137 -22.79 4.70 23.56
C ASP A 137 -21.36 4.20 23.75
N ARG A 138 -20.42 5.08 24.12
CA ARG A 138 -18.99 4.73 24.17
C ARG A 138 -18.67 3.63 25.18
N PHE A 139 -19.46 3.47 26.22
CA PHE A 139 -19.26 2.44 27.24
C PHE A 139 -20.18 1.23 27.03
N THR A 140 -20.74 1.09 25.83
CA THR A 140 -21.49 -0.11 25.44
C THR A 140 -20.66 -1.36 25.77
N PRO A 141 -21.19 -2.31 26.55
CA PRO A 141 -20.45 -3.50 26.95
C PRO A 141 -20.01 -4.36 25.78
N TRP A 142 -18.77 -4.82 25.82
CA TRP A 142 -18.20 -5.76 24.84
C TRP A 142 -18.19 -7.18 25.37
N GLN A 143 -18.40 -8.16 24.49
CA GLN A 143 -18.20 -9.56 24.84
C GLN A 143 -16.69 -9.88 24.82
N LYS A 144 -16.09 -10.01 25.99
CA LYS A 144 -14.69 -10.38 26.20
C LYS A 144 -14.54 -11.90 26.35
N SER A 145 -13.60 -12.50 25.63
CA SER A 145 -13.31 -13.93 25.67
C SER A 145 -11.86 -14.22 25.29
N VAL A 146 -11.44 -15.48 25.35
CA VAL A 146 -10.13 -15.91 24.83
C VAL A 146 -10.34 -16.77 23.59
N ALA A 147 -9.76 -16.36 22.46
CA ALA A 147 -9.72 -17.15 21.24
C ALA A 147 -8.59 -18.19 21.31
N ALA A 148 -8.89 -19.42 20.88
CA ALA A 148 -7.87 -20.42 20.57
C ALA A 148 -7.33 -20.15 19.16
N LEU A 149 -6.01 -20.19 19.02
CA LEU A 149 -5.29 -19.93 17.79
C LEU A 149 -4.45 -21.17 17.40
N PRO A 150 -3.99 -21.27 16.13
CA PRO A 150 -3.12 -22.37 15.70
C PRO A 150 -1.93 -22.61 16.63
N GLY A 151 -1.45 -23.84 16.71
CA GLY A 151 -0.26 -24.19 17.52
C GLY A 151 -0.45 -24.07 19.03
N GLY A 152 -1.71 -24.02 19.52
CA GLY A 152 -2.01 -23.88 20.95
C GLY A 152 -1.86 -22.45 21.47
N HIS A 153 -1.67 -21.47 20.58
CA HIS A 153 -1.65 -20.06 20.95
C HIS A 153 -3.05 -19.59 21.39
N ARG A 154 -3.09 -18.50 22.16
CA ARG A 154 -4.32 -17.90 22.66
C ARG A 154 -4.22 -16.38 22.59
N ALA A 155 -5.33 -15.71 22.34
CA ALA A 155 -5.42 -14.26 22.31
C ALA A 155 -6.71 -13.77 22.97
N GLU A 156 -6.66 -12.59 23.58
CA GLU A 156 -7.89 -11.93 24.00
C GLU A 156 -8.70 -11.53 22.76
N ARG A 157 -10.02 -11.73 22.84
CA ARG A 157 -10.98 -11.42 21.79
C ARG A 157 -12.14 -10.61 22.38
N ASN A 158 -12.43 -9.46 21.78
CA ASN A 158 -13.52 -8.57 22.16
C ASN A 158 -14.48 -8.46 20.97
N VAL A 159 -15.78 -8.67 21.18
CA VAL A 159 -16.79 -8.57 20.12
C VAL A 159 -17.87 -7.56 20.50
N LEU A 160 -18.23 -6.70 19.56
CA LEU A 160 -19.38 -5.80 19.63
C LEU A 160 -20.21 -5.94 18.36
N THR A 161 -21.53 -6.02 18.53
CA THR A 161 -22.50 -6.17 17.44
C THR A 161 -23.61 -5.16 17.60
N ASP A 162 -24.03 -4.55 16.50
CA ASP A 162 -25.21 -3.71 16.41
C ASP A 162 -25.96 -4.02 15.10
N GLY A 163 -27.07 -4.74 15.21
CA GLY A 163 -27.80 -5.27 14.07
C GLY A 163 -26.90 -6.11 13.15
N VAL A 164 -26.71 -5.64 11.90
CA VAL A 164 -25.85 -6.29 10.90
C VAL A 164 -24.37 -5.90 11.02
N ARG A 165 -24.05 -4.86 11.78
CA ARG A 165 -22.70 -4.33 11.97
C ARG A 165 -22.01 -5.10 13.09
N ARG A 166 -20.74 -5.41 12.89
CA ARG A 166 -19.93 -6.18 13.84
C ARG A 166 -18.48 -5.74 13.80
N VAL A 167 -17.92 -5.49 14.97
CA VAL A 167 -16.49 -5.26 15.16
C VAL A 167 -15.93 -6.31 16.11
N GLU A 168 -14.77 -6.84 15.76
CA GLU A 168 -14.05 -7.81 16.57
C GLU A 168 -12.60 -7.37 16.73
N LEU A 169 -12.13 -7.26 17.97
CA LEU A 169 -10.76 -6.89 18.32
C LEU A 169 -10.05 -8.14 18.86
N VAL A 170 -8.94 -8.51 18.23
CA VAL A 170 -8.09 -9.66 18.59
C VAL A 170 -6.72 -9.15 19.01
N PHE A 171 -6.35 -9.40 20.25
CA PHE A 171 -5.11 -8.89 20.85
C PHE A 171 -4.10 -10.03 21.03
N LEU A 172 -3.13 -10.13 20.11
CA LEU A 172 -2.01 -11.10 20.25
C LEU A 172 -1.02 -10.66 21.33
N ASN A 173 -0.93 -9.34 21.55
CA ASN A 173 -0.22 -8.69 22.64
C ASN A 173 1.26 -9.10 22.76
N THR A 174 1.98 -9.26 21.65
CA THR A 174 3.45 -9.41 21.74
C THR A 174 4.09 -8.13 22.30
N ALA A 175 5.30 -8.27 22.83
CA ALA A 175 6.08 -7.13 23.31
C ALA A 175 6.29 -6.06 22.22
N MET A 176 5.90 -4.82 22.51
CA MET A 176 6.19 -3.68 21.65
C MET A 176 7.69 -3.35 21.64
N HIS A 177 8.24 -3.06 20.46
CA HIS A 177 9.62 -2.62 20.34
C HIS A 177 9.80 -1.21 20.93
N THR A 178 10.85 -1.03 21.72
CA THR A 178 11.27 0.30 22.18
C THR A 178 12.77 0.45 21.97
N GLY A 179 13.23 1.70 21.77
CA GLY A 179 14.65 2.02 21.55
C GLY A 179 15.59 1.70 22.73
N ARG A 180 15.10 1.13 23.83
CA ARG A 180 15.86 0.79 25.05
C ARG A 180 16.27 -0.70 25.11
N GLY A 181 16.50 -1.33 23.96
CA GLY A 181 17.02 -2.71 23.88
C GLY A 181 16.00 -3.83 24.13
N ARG A 182 14.70 -3.51 24.19
CA ARG A 182 13.65 -4.52 24.33
C ARG A 182 13.33 -5.18 22.98
N PRO A 183 13.42 -6.51 22.86
CA PRO A 183 12.99 -7.21 21.65
C PRO A 183 11.50 -7.00 21.41
N GLY A 184 11.13 -6.80 20.15
CA GLY A 184 9.75 -6.70 19.66
C GLY A 184 9.65 -7.29 18.24
N LEU A 185 8.58 -7.01 17.50
CA LEU A 185 8.35 -7.60 16.17
C LEU A 185 9.56 -7.47 15.21
N PRO A 186 10.29 -6.35 15.13
CA PRO A 186 11.48 -6.23 14.28
C PRO A 186 12.59 -7.19 14.66
N SER A 187 12.67 -7.56 15.94
CA SER A 187 13.66 -8.53 16.42
C SER A 187 13.22 -9.94 16.04
N LEU A 188 11.92 -10.25 16.18
CA LEU A 188 11.37 -11.55 15.79
C LEU A 188 11.46 -11.79 14.28
N TRP A 189 11.23 -10.75 13.48
CA TRP A 189 11.42 -10.82 12.03
C TRP A 189 12.88 -11.12 11.64
N ARG A 190 13.85 -10.60 12.41
CA ARG A 190 15.29 -10.70 12.12
C ARG A 190 15.99 -11.90 12.73
N ASP A 191 15.50 -12.47 13.82
CA ASP A 191 16.18 -13.55 14.54
C ASP A 191 15.30 -14.78 14.70
N ARG A 192 15.75 -15.89 14.09
CA ARG A 192 15.02 -17.17 14.06
C ARG A 192 14.95 -17.87 15.41
N ARG A 193 15.82 -17.48 16.34
CA ARG A 193 15.89 -18.06 17.69
C ARG A 193 15.13 -17.22 18.70
N LEU A 194 14.69 -16.03 18.33
CA LEU A 194 13.98 -15.16 19.25
C LEU A 194 12.59 -15.72 19.54
N VAL A 195 12.20 -15.60 20.80
CA VAL A 195 10.85 -15.87 21.29
C VAL A 195 10.30 -14.59 21.90
N LEU A 196 9.18 -14.08 21.40
CA LEU A 196 8.49 -12.94 22.01
C LEU A 196 7.38 -13.43 22.93
N ARG A 197 7.39 -12.98 24.18
CA ARG A 197 6.32 -13.29 25.14
C ARG A 197 5.13 -12.37 24.93
N THR A 198 3.94 -12.91 25.17
CA THR A 198 2.70 -12.12 25.31
C THR A 198 2.78 -11.27 26.57
N VAL A 199 2.42 -9.99 26.46
CA VAL A 199 2.09 -9.11 27.59
C VAL A 199 0.65 -9.40 27.98
N VAL A 200 0.44 -9.87 29.20
CA VAL A 200 -0.91 -10.03 29.76
C VAL A 200 -1.36 -8.66 30.23
N ALA A 201 -2.39 -8.11 29.59
CA ALA A 201 -3.02 -6.87 30.01
C ALA A 201 -3.85 -7.12 31.27
N ASP A 202 -3.93 -6.12 32.15
CA ASP A 202 -4.84 -6.15 33.28
C ASP A 202 -6.30 -6.23 32.78
N ASP A 203 -7.20 -6.80 33.58
CA ASP A 203 -8.60 -7.03 33.21
C ASP A 203 -8.78 -7.93 31.95
N SER A 204 -7.71 -8.53 31.40
CA SER A 204 -7.82 -9.46 30.28
C SER A 204 -8.38 -10.82 30.74
N PRO A 205 -9.31 -11.45 29.97
CA PRO A 205 -9.66 -12.86 30.20
C PRO A 205 -8.48 -13.82 29.90
N LEU A 206 -7.43 -13.36 29.20
CA LEU A 206 -6.20 -14.12 28.97
C LEU A 206 -5.23 -13.93 30.14
N THR A 207 -5.37 -14.75 31.18
CA THR A 207 -4.58 -14.61 32.42
C THR A 207 -3.18 -15.22 32.39
N ARG A 208 -2.79 -15.90 31.30
CA ARG A 208 -1.47 -16.56 31.17
C ARG A 208 -0.77 -16.12 29.90
N ALA A 209 0.47 -15.69 30.04
CA ALA A 209 1.31 -15.32 28.90
C ALA A 209 1.65 -16.54 28.04
N GLY A 210 1.42 -16.42 26.74
CA GLY A 210 2.00 -17.29 25.72
C GLY A 210 3.35 -16.76 25.23
N SER A 211 3.80 -17.31 24.11
CA SER A 211 4.96 -16.80 23.39
C SER A 211 4.85 -17.11 21.91
N TYR A 212 5.59 -16.37 21.09
CA TYR A 212 5.60 -16.51 19.63
C TYR A 212 7.04 -16.61 19.12
N THR A 213 7.26 -17.54 18.19
CA THR A 213 8.43 -17.54 17.32
C THR A 213 8.07 -16.86 16.00
N TYR A 214 9.05 -16.62 15.13
CA TYR A 214 8.81 -16.15 13.77
C TYR A 214 7.78 -17.04 13.03
N GLU A 215 8.01 -18.36 13.04
CA GLU A 215 7.13 -19.30 12.34
C GLU A 215 5.74 -19.37 12.97
N SER A 216 5.67 -19.42 14.31
CA SER A 216 4.38 -19.57 14.99
C SER A 216 3.52 -18.31 14.87
N LEU A 217 4.12 -17.13 14.79
CA LEU A 217 3.38 -15.90 14.48
C LEU A 217 2.81 -15.93 13.05
N ILE A 218 3.59 -16.34 12.05
CA ILE A 218 3.08 -16.46 10.67
C ILE A 218 1.95 -17.50 10.62
N ASP A 219 2.09 -18.63 11.32
CA ASP A 219 1.05 -19.66 11.36
C ASP A 219 -0.23 -19.18 12.03
N VAL A 220 -0.13 -18.39 13.10
CA VAL A 220 -1.29 -17.77 13.76
C VAL A 220 -1.99 -16.79 12.81
N LEU A 221 -1.25 -15.90 12.16
CA LEU A 221 -1.83 -14.95 11.20
C LEU A 221 -2.46 -15.67 10.00
N THR A 222 -1.81 -16.74 9.50
CA THR A 222 -2.34 -17.58 8.43
C THR A 222 -3.64 -18.26 8.86
N GLY A 223 -3.70 -18.80 10.08
CA GLY A 223 -4.92 -19.43 10.59
C GLY A 223 -6.06 -18.45 10.82
N LEU A 224 -5.77 -17.20 11.24
CA LEU A 224 -6.77 -16.14 11.30
C LEU A 224 -7.32 -15.82 9.90
N LEU A 225 -6.46 -15.74 8.88
CA LEU A 225 -6.90 -15.56 7.49
C LEU A 225 -7.75 -16.75 7.00
N GLU A 226 -7.37 -17.99 7.33
CA GLU A 226 -8.15 -19.19 7.00
C GLU A 226 -9.50 -19.25 7.73
N GLN A 227 -9.56 -18.75 8.96
CA GLN A 227 -10.75 -18.72 9.81
C GLN A 227 -11.75 -17.65 9.35
N TYR A 228 -11.31 -16.40 9.22
CA TYR A 228 -12.21 -15.29 8.87
C TYR A 228 -12.47 -15.21 7.37
N ARG A 229 -11.53 -15.71 6.54
CA ARG A 229 -11.59 -15.66 5.07
C ARG A 229 -11.97 -14.26 4.55
N PRO A 230 -11.22 -13.22 4.94
CA PRO A 230 -11.54 -11.85 4.57
C PRO A 230 -11.55 -11.66 3.05
N THR A 231 -12.38 -10.73 2.59
CA THR A 231 -12.38 -10.24 1.20
C THR A 231 -11.51 -9.00 1.06
N VAL A 232 -11.28 -8.25 2.14
CA VAL A 232 -10.34 -7.12 2.18
C VAL A 232 -9.37 -7.31 3.34
N VAL A 233 -8.08 -7.21 3.07
CA VAL A 233 -7.04 -7.21 4.09
C VAL A 233 -6.35 -5.86 4.13
N HIS A 234 -6.44 -5.17 5.26
CA HIS A 234 -5.64 -3.98 5.53
C HIS A 234 -4.38 -4.35 6.31
N THR A 235 -3.26 -3.73 5.97
CA THR A 235 -1.98 -3.92 6.68
C THR A 235 -1.13 -2.66 6.62
N LEU A 236 -0.04 -2.64 7.39
CA LEU A 236 0.97 -1.58 7.36
C LEU A 236 2.01 -1.81 6.25
N ASP A 237 2.79 -0.77 5.96
CA ASP A 237 3.82 -0.72 4.94
C ASP A 237 5.02 -1.66 5.27
N PRO A 238 5.25 -2.75 4.51
CA PRO A 238 6.43 -3.58 4.69
C PRO A 238 7.72 -2.88 4.22
N ASP A 239 7.61 -1.79 3.45
CA ASP A 239 8.71 -1.15 2.71
C ASP A 239 8.69 0.38 2.86
N PRO A 240 8.83 0.90 4.10
CA PRO A 240 8.81 2.33 4.34
C PRO A 240 9.98 3.02 3.65
N ASP A 241 9.75 4.25 3.21
CA ASP A 241 10.72 5.02 2.45
C ASP A 241 11.99 5.32 3.25
N LEU A 242 13.11 5.50 2.54
CA LEU A 242 14.35 6.03 3.10
C LEU A 242 14.08 7.40 3.73
N GLN A 243 14.55 7.57 4.97
CA GLN A 243 14.45 8.81 5.71
C GLN A 243 15.75 9.05 6.48
N PHE A 244 16.48 10.08 6.08
CA PHE A 244 17.65 10.54 6.80
C PHE A 244 17.21 11.51 7.89
N SER A 245 17.63 11.22 9.11
CA SER A 245 17.36 12.05 10.30
C SER A 245 18.43 11.80 11.35
N SER A 246 18.73 12.79 12.18
CA SER A 246 19.59 12.60 13.35
C SER A 246 18.97 11.58 14.32
N GLU A 247 19.79 11.01 15.22
CA GLU A 247 19.26 10.14 16.27
C GLU A 247 18.23 10.84 17.18
N TYR A 248 18.46 12.12 17.46
CA TYR A 248 17.55 12.94 18.26
C TYR A 248 16.17 13.05 17.60
N GLU A 249 16.14 13.45 16.31
CA GLU A 249 14.89 13.59 15.57
C GLU A 249 14.16 12.26 15.46
N ARG A 250 14.89 11.20 15.10
CA ARG A 250 14.33 9.86 14.99
C ARG A 250 13.69 9.38 16.28
N ARG A 251 14.35 9.54 17.43
CA ARG A 251 13.78 9.16 18.74
C ARG A 251 12.56 10.00 19.09
N ARG A 252 12.61 11.32 18.83
CA ARG A 252 11.49 12.25 19.07
C ARG A 252 10.28 11.91 18.20
N ASP A 253 10.52 11.52 16.96
CA ASP A 253 9.50 11.26 15.96
C ASP A 253 9.08 9.77 15.94
N SER A 254 9.71 8.94 16.78
CA SER A 254 9.42 7.51 16.98
C SER A 254 9.71 6.64 15.75
N GLU A 255 10.65 7.06 14.93
CA GLU A 255 11.01 6.39 13.67
C GLU A 255 12.14 5.37 13.86
N GLN A 256 12.21 4.40 12.96
CA GLN A 256 13.32 3.48 12.90
C GLN A 256 14.53 4.09 12.16
N ARG A 257 15.71 3.51 12.34
CA ARG A 257 16.93 4.08 11.74
C ARG A 257 16.88 3.98 10.22
N GLY A 258 16.97 5.14 9.55
CA GLY A 258 17.07 5.24 8.10
C GLY A 258 15.75 5.17 7.35
N TYR A 259 14.60 5.07 8.04
CA TYR A 259 13.31 4.89 7.38
C TYR A 259 12.19 5.71 8.05
N SER A 260 11.21 6.10 7.24
CA SER A 260 10.12 7.03 7.58
C SER A 260 9.00 6.47 8.49
N ASP A 261 9.21 5.33 9.13
CA ASP A 261 8.15 4.65 9.90
C ASP A 261 8.64 4.01 11.21
N HIS A 262 7.71 3.62 12.09
CA HIS A 262 8.03 2.84 13.28
C HIS A 262 8.49 1.42 12.89
N ALA A 263 9.47 0.87 13.62
CA ALA A 263 10.02 -0.45 13.29
C ALA A 263 8.97 -1.57 13.39
N ASP A 264 8.11 -1.54 14.43
CA ASP A 264 7.00 -2.51 14.56
C ASP A 264 6.03 -2.45 13.37
N HIS A 265 5.77 -1.27 12.78
CA HIS A 265 4.87 -1.15 11.62
C HIS A 265 5.42 -1.92 10.43
N THR A 266 6.71 -1.74 10.14
CA THR A 266 7.42 -2.46 9.07
C THR A 266 7.39 -3.97 9.30
N ALA A 267 7.67 -4.40 10.54
CA ALA A 267 7.67 -5.81 10.88
C ALA A 267 6.26 -6.43 10.78
N ALA A 268 5.22 -5.71 11.24
CA ALA A 268 3.83 -6.13 11.11
C ALA A 268 3.42 -6.25 9.64
N GLY A 269 3.77 -5.28 8.79
CA GLY A 269 3.58 -5.35 7.34
C GLY A 269 4.26 -6.57 6.71
N CYS A 270 5.51 -6.85 7.09
CA CYS A 270 6.23 -8.04 6.64
C CYS A 270 5.57 -9.35 7.07
N PHE A 271 5.16 -9.47 8.34
CA PHE A 271 4.45 -10.66 8.86
C PHE A 271 3.08 -10.86 8.19
N ALA A 272 2.34 -9.78 7.95
CA ALA A 272 1.07 -9.82 7.23
C ALA A 272 1.24 -10.34 5.80
N TRP A 273 2.17 -9.77 5.03
CA TRP A 273 2.44 -10.24 3.67
C TRP A 273 2.95 -11.69 3.64
N ALA A 274 3.80 -12.09 4.58
CA ALA A 274 4.24 -13.48 4.69
C ALA A 274 3.08 -14.45 4.97
N ALA A 275 2.13 -14.06 5.84
CA ALA A 275 0.94 -14.84 6.13
C ALA A 275 -0.02 -14.92 4.94
N LEU A 276 -0.21 -13.83 4.18
CA LEU A 276 -1.02 -13.83 2.96
C LEU A 276 -0.44 -14.77 1.89
N ILE A 277 0.87 -14.70 1.67
CA ILE A 277 1.57 -15.59 0.73
C ILE A 277 1.44 -17.05 1.18
N ARG A 278 1.63 -17.33 2.48
CA ARG A 278 1.48 -18.67 3.05
C ARG A 278 0.04 -19.18 2.95
N TRP A 279 -0.96 -18.32 3.16
CA TRP A 279 -2.37 -18.67 3.02
C TRP A 279 -2.72 -19.10 1.60
N VAL A 280 -2.35 -18.28 0.61
CA VAL A 280 -2.56 -18.61 -0.81
C VAL A 280 -1.86 -19.92 -1.16
N ALA A 281 -0.58 -20.08 -0.79
CA ALA A 281 0.18 -21.29 -1.07
C ALA A 281 -0.38 -22.55 -0.40
N ARG A 282 -0.90 -22.45 0.84
CA ARG A 282 -1.56 -23.57 1.52
C ARG A 282 -2.87 -23.95 0.84
N ALA A 283 -3.70 -22.98 0.50
CA ALA A 283 -4.97 -23.24 -0.18
C ALA A 283 -4.74 -23.95 -1.51
N THR A 284 -3.89 -23.39 -2.39
CA THR A 284 -3.64 -23.96 -3.71
C THR A 284 -2.88 -25.30 -3.63
N GLY A 285 -1.97 -25.44 -2.66
CA GLY A 285 -1.28 -26.71 -2.40
C GLY A 285 -2.20 -27.84 -1.93
N ARG A 286 -3.35 -27.52 -1.32
CA ARG A 286 -4.43 -28.47 -0.99
C ARG A 286 -5.41 -28.71 -2.16
N GLY A 287 -5.19 -28.09 -3.32
CA GLY A 287 -6.11 -28.12 -4.46
C GLY A 287 -7.36 -27.26 -4.26
N GLU A 288 -7.39 -26.39 -3.24
CA GLU A 288 -8.47 -25.42 -3.05
C GLU A 288 -8.30 -24.23 -4.01
N PRO A 289 -9.40 -23.54 -4.37
CA PRO A 289 -9.32 -22.29 -5.11
C PRO A 289 -8.46 -21.24 -4.39
N VAL A 290 -7.79 -20.38 -5.15
CA VAL A 290 -7.09 -19.20 -4.63
C VAL A 290 -8.08 -18.36 -3.81
N PRO A 291 -7.75 -17.97 -2.56
CA PRO A 291 -8.62 -17.11 -1.78
C PRO A 291 -8.89 -15.76 -2.47
N GLY A 292 -10.15 -15.39 -2.64
CA GLY A 292 -10.57 -14.16 -3.29
C GLY A 292 -10.57 -12.95 -2.36
N PHE A 293 -9.42 -12.27 -2.24
CA PHE A 293 -9.27 -11.05 -1.44
C PHE A 293 -8.42 -9.98 -2.12
N VAL A 294 -8.63 -8.73 -1.75
CA VAL A 294 -7.77 -7.58 -2.11
C VAL A 294 -7.01 -7.08 -0.89
N VAL A 295 -5.84 -6.48 -1.12
CA VAL A 295 -4.98 -5.93 -0.06
C VAL A 295 -4.89 -4.41 -0.19
N ALA A 296 -4.95 -3.71 0.94
CA ALA A 296 -4.58 -2.31 1.07
C ALA A 296 -3.46 -2.19 2.12
N SER A 297 -2.30 -1.67 1.71
CA SER A 297 -1.20 -1.38 2.64
C SER A 297 -1.14 0.12 2.90
N PHE A 298 -1.03 0.51 4.17
CA PHE A 298 -1.07 1.91 4.60
C PHE A 298 0.30 2.35 5.12
N ARG A 299 0.67 3.59 4.80
CA ARG A 299 1.90 4.20 5.31
C ARG A 299 1.63 4.85 6.66
N GLY A 300 2.46 4.54 7.66
CA GLY A 300 2.30 5.00 9.05
C GLY A 300 2.86 6.40 9.26
N TYR A 301 4.00 6.52 9.94
CA TYR A 301 4.59 7.83 10.28
C TYR A 301 5.07 8.62 9.06
N TYR A 302 5.15 7.99 7.89
CA TYR A 302 5.23 8.63 6.59
C TYR A 302 4.33 9.86 6.46
N ASN A 303 3.11 9.80 7.01
CA ASN A 303 2.13 10.87 6.99
C ASN A 303 2.66 12.20 7.54
N ARG A 304 3.71 12.17 8.39
CA ARG A 304 4.37 13.37 8.90
C ARG A 304 5.18 14.11 7.84
N HIS A 305 5.84 13.38 6.95
CA HIS A 305 6.86 13.91 6.03
C HIS A 305 6.26 14.55 4.78
N TRP A 306 5.04 14.14 4.41
CA TRP A 306 4.41 14.57 3.16
C TRP A 306 3.26 15.56 3.39
N PRO A 307 2.89 16.33 2.34
CA PRO A 307 1.74 17.20 2.38
C PRO A 307 0.50 16.49 2.94
N LYS A 308 -0.25 17.17 3.79
CA LYS A 308 -1.44 16.58 4.42
C LYS A 308 -2.53 16.37 3.38
N ASN A 309 -3.19 15.22 3.38
CA ASN A 309 -4.09 14.85 2.28
C ASN A 309 -5.58 14.78 2.68
N LEU A 310 -5.90 15.08 3.94
CA LEU A 310 -7.27 15.17 4.43
C LEU A 310 -7.69 16.64 4.64
N PRO A 311 -8.79 17.11 4.01
CA PRO A 311 -9.35 18.42 4.29
C PRO A 311 -10.04 18.46 5.66
N PRO A 312 -10.31 19.65 6.23
CA PRO A 312 -10.76 19.82 7.61
C PRO A 312 -11.95 18.94 8.00
N ALA A 313 -13.03 18.90 7.20
CA ALA A 313 -14.22 18.12 7.52
C ALA A 313 -13.96 16.59 7.55
N VAL A 314 -13.04 16.10 6.71
CA VAL A 314 -12.66 14.68 6.70
C VAL A 314 -11.76 14.37 7.89
N LEU A 315 -10.81 15.28 8.17
CA LEU A 315 -9.92 15.20 9.33
C LEU A 315 -10.68 15.22 10.66
N GLU A 316 -11.65 16.11 10.81
CA GLU A 316 -12.47 16.23 12.02
C GLU A 316 -13.19 14.91 12.33
N ARG A 317 -13.86 14.32 11.33
CA ARG A 317 -14.53 13.01 11.50
C ARG A 317 -13.54 11.90 11.82
N LYS A 318 -12.38 11.88 11.16
CA LYS A 318 -11.32 10.90 11.48
C LYS A 318 -10.81 11.06 12.92
N ALA A 319 -10.56 12.30 13.33
CA ALA A 319 -10.06 12.60 14.67
C ALA A 319 -11.09 12.35 15.77
N ALA A 320 -12.39 12.51 15.47
CA ALA A 320 -13.48 12.24 16.40
C ALA A 320 -13.44 10.82 16.99
N HIS A 321 -12.88 9.84 16.26
CA HIS A 321 -12.72 8.46 16.74
C HIS A 321 -11.45 8.22 17.57
N LEU A 322 -10.46 9.12 17.51
CA LEU A 322 -9.26 9.06 18.35
C LEU A 322 -9.48 9.67 19.73
N VAL A 323 -10.39 10.63 19.85
CA VAL A 323 -10.77 11.25 21.14
C VAL A 323 -11.26 10.19 22.16
N PRO A 324 -12.24 9.32 21.85
CA PRO A 324 -12.66 8.26 22.77
C PRO A 324 -11.58 7.21 23.04
N TYR A 325 -10.67 6.97 22.08
CA TYR A 325 -9.52 6.11 22.31
C TYR A 325 -8.56 6.68 23.36
N GLY A 326 -8.35 8.00 23.35
CA GLY A 326 -7.46 8.66 24.30
C GLY A 326 -8.04 8.83 25.71
N GLY A 327 -9.36 8.68 25.87
CA GLY A 327 -10.04 8.77 27.15
C GLY A 327 -10.04 10.16 27.78
N ALA A 328 -10.72 10.29 28.92
CA ALA A 328 -10.61 11.45 29.79
C ALA A 328 -10.48 11.05 31.28
N PRO A 329 -9.87 11.90 32.13
CA PRO A 329 -9.65 11.58 33.54
C PRO A 329 -10.93 11.40 34.36
N ASP A 330 -12.01 12.07 33.96
CA ASP A 330 -13.32 12.10 34.61
C ASP A 330 -14.27 10.99 34.13
N TRP A 331 -13.81 10.13 33.21
CA TRP A 331 -14.63 9.06 32.66
C TRP A 331 -14.64 7.82 33.57
N GLU A 332 -15.82 7.24 33.76
CA GLU A 332 -16.05 6.03 34.56
C GLU A 332 -16.30 4.82 33.65
N CYS A 333 -15.25 4.35 32.97
CA CYS A 333 -15.35 3.26 31.99
C CYS A 333 -15.33 1.84 32.58
N GLY A 334 -15.23 1.71 33.92
CA GLY A 334 -15.16 0.41 34.60
C GLY A 334 -13.84 -0.35 34.48
N ASN A 335 -12.81 0.21 33.82
CA ASN A 335 -11.47 -0.36 33.79
C ASN A 335 -10.57 0.28 34.87
N PRO A 336 -10.07 -0.48 35.86
CA PRO A 336 -9.22 0.05 36.93
C PRO A 336 -7.88 0.62 36.43
N SER A 337 -7.41 0.19 35.26
CA SER A 337 -6.17 0.67 34.64
C SER A 337 -6.35 1.98 33.86
N GLY A 338 -7.57 2.49 33.75
CA GLY A 338 -7.91 3.76 33.10
C GLY A 338 -8.68 3.61 31.78
N CYS A 339 -9.21 4.74 31.31
CA CYS A 339 -10.21 4.80 30.24
C CYS A 339 -9.64 5.16 28.86
N GLY A 340 -8.40 4.81 28.58
CA GLY A 340 -7.78 5.06 27.27
C GLY A 340 -6.28 5.29 27.33
N ASP A 341 -5.74 5.74 26.20
CA ASP A 341 -4.38 6.27 26.12
C ASP A 341 -4.38 7.79 26.33
N TYR A 342 -4.12 8.21 27.57
CA TYR A 342 -4.12 9.61 27.93
C TYR A 342 -3.00 10.42 27.25
N ASN A 343 -2.07 9.77 26.54
CA ASN A 343 -1.12 10.47 25.69
C ASN A 343 -1.77 11.07 24.44
N VAL A 344 -2.95 10.60 24.04
CA VAL A 344 -3.65 11.02 22.81
C VAL A 344 -5.10 11.47 23.03
N GLY A 345 -5.55 11.64 24.28
CA GLY A 345 -6.89 12.17 24.61
C GLY A 345 -7.06 13.68 24.39
N GLY A 346 -8.30 14.16 24.50
CA GLY A 346 -8.66 15.57 24.32
C GLY A 346 -8.42 16.07 22.89
N ASP A 347 -7.86 17.27 22.74
CA ASP A 347 -7.56 17.88 21.44
C ASP A 347 -6.23 17.41 20.81
N ARG A 348 -5.47 16.55 21.52
CA ARG A 348 -4.15 16.09 21.09
C ARG A 348 -4.11 15.47 19.70
N PRO A 349 -5.10 14.68 19.23
CA PRO A 349 -5.08 14.18 17.86
C PRO A 349 -4.90 15.31 16.84
N LEU A 350 -5.56 16.45 17.06
CA LEU A 350 -5.53 17.61 16.17
C LEU A 350 -4.33 18.53 16.44
N THR A 351 -3.87 18.67 17.69
CA THR A 351 -2.79 19.61 18.06
C THR A 351 -1.38 19.00 18.04
N ASN A 352 -1.24 17.67 18.03
CA ASN A 352 0.06 17.01 18.03
C ASN A 352 0.89 17.39 16.79
N ARG A 353 2.11 17.91 17.03
CA ARG A 353 3.08 18.31 16.00
C ARG A 353 3.38 17.21 14.96
N LYS A 354 3.33 15.94 15.36
CA LYS A 354 3.57 14.80 14.46
C LYS A 354 2.52 14.74 13.34
N GLY A 355 1.29 15.16 13.63
CA GLY A 355 0.23 15.33 12.65
C GLY A 355 -0.08 14.06 11.85
N TRP A 356 0.06 12.88 12.46
CA TRP A 356 -0.16 11.58 11.81
C TRP A 356 -1.60 11.39 11.35
N VAL A 357 -2.57 11.83 12.16
CA VAL A 357 -4.01 11.75 11.85
C VAL A 357 -4.39 12.55 10.60
N ARG A 358 -3.61 13.58 10.25
CA ARG A 358 -3.93 14.55 9.19
C ARG A 358 -3.79 14.00 7.78
N SER A 359 -3.33 12.77 7.63
CA SER A 359 -3.21 12.09 6.34
C SER A 359 -3.58 10.62 6.41
N THR A 360 -3.90 10.06 5.23
CA THR A 360 -4.06 8.63 4.99
C THR A 360 -3.45 8.31 3.63
N HIS A 361 -2.26 7.72 3.60
CA HIS A 361 -1.57 7.37 2.36
C HIS A 361 -1.50 5.85 2.20
N HIS A 362 -1.92 5.37 1.04
CA HIS A 362 -1.69 3.98 0.62
C HIS A 362 -0.24 3.80 0.16
N ARG A 363 0.33 2.62 0.39
CA ARG A 363 1.70 2.28 -0.04
C ARG A 363 1.80 2.07 -1.55
N TYR A 364 0.75 1.52 -2.15
CA TYR A 364 0.64 1.20 -3.58
C TYR A 364 -0.54 1.97 -4.19
N PRO A 365 -0.43 3.30 -4.34
CA PRO A 365 -1.51 4.12 -4.89
C PRO A 365 -1.66 3.90 -6.40
N GLY A 366 -2.89 3.96 -6.88
CA GLY A 366 -3.24 3.85 -8.30
C GLY A 366 -4.62 3.22 -8.49
N PRO A 367 -5.11 3.12 -9.74
CA PRO A 367 -6.35 2.40 -10.02
C PRO A 367 -6.17 0.89 -9.75
N ARG A 368 -7.12 0.30 -9.02
CA ARG A 368 -7.15 -1.16 -8.75
C ARG A 368 -7.54 -1.98 -9.97
N ALA A 369 -8.14 -1.35 -10.98
CA ALA A 369 -8.49 -1.96 -12.24
C ALA A 369 -7.85 -1.21 -13.42
N GLN A 370 -7.29 -1.95 -14.36
CA GLN A 370 -7.00 -1.47 -15.72
C GLN A 370 -8.15 -1.93 -16.61
N VAL A 371 -8.77 -1.01 -17.34
CA VAL A 371 -10.01 -1.28 -18.09
C VAL A 371 -9.76 -1.15 -19.59
N ALA A 372 -10.28 -2.11 -20.35
CA ALA A 372 -10.25 -2.09 -21.81
C ALA A 372 -11.64 -2.36 -22.37
N THR A 373 -11.98 -1.74 -23.51
CA THR A 373 -13.18 -2.08 -24.28
C THR A 373 -12.81 -3.08 -25.37
N GLY A 374 -13.50 -4.23 -25.38
CA GLY A 374 -13.37 -5.22 -26.45
C GLY A 374 -14.06 -4.75 -27.74
N ALA A 375 -13.72 -5.39 -28.86
CA ALA A 375 -14.37 -5.12 -30.15
C ALA A 375 -15.88 -5.42 -30.15
N ASP A 376 -16.33 -6.26 -29.22
CA ASP A 376 -17.74 -6.58 -28.98
C ASP A 376 -18.44 -5.55 -28.06
N GLY A 377 -17.77 -4.48 -27.68
CA GLY A 377 -18.29 -3.42 -26.80
C GLY A 377 -18.29 -3.80 -25.31
N ARG A 378 -17.89 -5.01 -24.94
CA ARG A 378 -17.82 -5.44 -23.53
C ARG A 378 -16.59 -4.87 -22.85
N LEU A 379 -16.74 -4.47 -21.59
CA LEU A 379 -15.58 -4.12 -20.79
C LEU A 379 -14.81 -5.35 -20.34
N THR A 380 -13.49 -5.21 -20.30
CA THR A 380 -12.58 -6.15 -19.63
C THR A 380 -11.83 -5.38 -18.55
N ALA A 381 -11.88 -5.85 -17.32
CA ALA A 381 -11.14 -5.30 -16.20
C ALA A 381 -10.02 -6.25 -15.80
N TYR A 382 -8.81 -5.72 -15.62
CA TYR A 382 -7.64 -6.44 -15.10
C TYR A 382 -7.30 -5.88 -13.72
N GLY A 383 -7.09 -6.73 -12.74
CA GLY A 383 -6.75 -6.31 -11.38
C GLY A 383 -6.02 -7.41 -10.62
N VAL A 384 -5.80 -7.19 -9.32
CA VAL A 384 -5.15 -8.17 -8.45
C VAL A 384 -6.14 -8.73 -7.44
N LEU A 385 -6.30 -10.05 -7.42
CA LEU A 385 -7.16 -10.78 -6.50
C LEU A 385 -6.40 -12.01 -5.97
N GLY A 386 -6.37 -12.21 -4.66
CA GLY A 386 -5.63 -13.33 -4.05
C GLY A 386 -4.12 -13.28 -4.33
N LEU A 387 -3.56 -12.06 -4.42
CA LEU A 387 -2.17 -11.77 -4.78
C LEU A 387 -1.80 -12.12 -6.24
N ARG A 388 -2.76 -12.38 -7.11
CA ARG A 388 -2.54 -12.78 -8.51
C ARG A 388 -3.24 -11.82 -9.46
N ALA A 389 -2.70 -11.62 -10.65
CA ALA A 389 -3.40 -10.88 -11.69
C ALA A 389 -4.61 -11.71 -12.15
N VAL A 390 -5.74 -11.06 -12.31
CA VAL A 390 -6.97 -11.68 -12.83
C VAL A 390 -7.64 -10.76 -13.85
N ARG A 391 -8.50 -11.35 -14.67
CA ARG A 391 -9.35 -10.65 -15.63
C ARG A 391 -10.81 -10.94 -15.34
N TRP A 392 -11.63 -9.90 -15.35
CA TRP A 392 -13.09 -10.01 -15.45
C TRP A 392 -13.55 -9.49 -16.81
N ARG A 393 -14.58 -10.10 -17.37
CA ARG A 393 -15.26 -9.62 -18.57
C ARG A 393 -16.69 -9.27 -18.23
N GLU A 394 -17.18 -8.17 -18.77
CA GLU A 394 -18.59 -7.79 -18.67
C GLU A 394 -19.41 -8.85 -19.42
N SER A 395 -20.47 -9.37 -18.80
CA SER A 395 -21.28 -10.47 -19.37
C SER A 395 -21.94 -10.07 -20.70
N ALA A 396 -22.47 -8.85 -20.77
CA ALA A 396 -22.99 -8.21 -21.97
C ALA A 396 -22.60 -6.72 -22.02
N PRO A 397 -22.47 -6.10 -23.21
CA PRO A 397 -22.05 -4.70 -23.34
C PRO A 397 -22.93 -3.78 -22.51
N GLY A 398 -22.30 -2.98 -21.63
CA GLY A 398 -23.02 -1.98 -20.83
C GLY A 398 -23.81 -2.54 -19.65
N SER A 399 -23.83 -3.85 -19.43
CA SER A 399 -24.59 -4.48 -18.33
C SER A 399 -24.07 -4.11 -16.94
N GLY A 400 -22.78 -3.80 -16.81
CA GLY A 400 -22.11 -3.64 -15.51
C GLY A 400 -22.04 -4.91 -14.66
N VAL A 401 -22.44 -6.06 -15.21
CA VAL A 401 -22.36 -7.38 -14.58
C VAL A 401 -21.14 -8.11 -15.11
N TRP A 402 -20.32 -8.64 -14.21
CA TRP A 402 -19.05 -9.27 -14.53
C TRP A 402 -19.12 -10.79 -14.42
N ASP A 403 -18.50 -11.49 -15.37
CA ASP A 403 -18.26 -12.92 -15.31
C ASP A 403 -17.27 -13.27 -14.17
N ALA A 404 -17.10 -14.56 -13.88
CA ALA A 404 -16.13 -15.02 -12.90
C ALA A 404 -14.69 -14.59 -13.29
N PRO A 405 -13.81 -14.33 -12.30
CA PRO A 405 -12.42 -13.95 -12.58
C PRO A 405 -11.64 -15.09 -13.26
N ASP A 406 -10.98 -14.77 -14.37
CA ASP A 406 -9.97 -15.60 -15.01
C ASP A 406 -8.60 -15.35 -14.35
N ASP A 407 -7.95 -16.39 -13.82
CA ASP A 407 -6.60 -16.27 -13.25
C ASP A 407 -5.52 -16.11 -14.34
N LEU A 408 -4.79 -15.00 -14.27
CA LEU A 408 -3.64 -14.69 -15.13
C LEU A 408 -2.29 -14.92 -14.44
N GLY A 409 -2.28 -15.30 -13.15
CA GLY A 409 -1.06 -15.65 -12.42
C GLY A 409 -0.18 -14.46 -12.01
N GLY A 410 1.14 -14.67 -12.04
CA GLY A 410 2.15 -13.62 -11.76
C GLY A 410 2.41 -13.29 -10.29
N GLY A 411 1.60 -13.82 -9.36
CA GLY A 411 1.69 -13.55 -7.93
C GLY A 411 2.98 -14.00 -7.23
N PRO A 412 3.28 -13.47 -6.02
CA PRO A 412 2.49 -12.49 -5.27
C PRO A 412 2.68 -11.06 -5.76
N LEU A 413 1.61 -10.40 -6.18
CA LEU A 413 1.61 -9.02 -6.69
C LEU A 413 1.11 -8.03 -5.64
N ALA A 414 1.70 -6.83 -5.65
CA ALA A 414 1.10 -5.63 -5.06
C ALA A 414 -0.27 -5.34 -5.72
N PRO A 415 -1.19 -4.61 -5.06
CA PRO A 415 -2.61 -4.57 -5.44
C PRO A 415 -2.93 -3.73 -6.70
N VAL A 416 -1.94 -3.07 -7.31
CA VAL A 416 -2.11 -2.21 -8.48
C VAL A 416 -1.29 -2.76 -9.65
N LEU A 417 -1.92 -2.80 -10.82
CA LEU A 417 -1.26 -3.09 -12.09
C LEU A 417 -1.06 -1.79 -12.88
N GLY A 418 0.09 -1.66 -13.55
CA GLY A 418 0.25 -0.75 -14.67
C GLY A 418 -0.24 -1.41 -15.96
N ALA A 419 -0.62 -0.63 -16.97
CA ALA A 419 -0.97 -1.16 -18.28
C ALA A 419 -0.54 -0.22 -19.41
N ALA A 420 -0.38 -0.81 -20.60
CA ALA A 420 -0.23 -0.10 -21.86
C ALA A 420 -0.78 -0.97 -23.00
N VAL A 421 -1.11 -0.35 -24.12
CA VAL A 421 -1.51 -1.05 -25.34
C VAL A 421 -0.48 -0.74 -26.42
N THR A 422 0.17 -1.75 -26.97
CA THR A 422 1.12 -1.56 -28.08
C THR A 422 0.40 -1.01 -29.31
N ALA A 423 1.15 -0.41 -30.24
CA ALA A 423 0.58 0.17 -31.47
C ALA A 423 -0.24 -0.83 -32.31
N ASP A 424 0.08 -2.13 -32.23
CA ASP A 424 -0.66 -3.21 -32.90
C ASP A 424 -1.88 -3.72 -32.09
N GLY A 425 -2.19 -3.13 -30.92
CA GLY A 425 -3.39 -3.44 -30.15
C GLY A 425 -3.23 -4.53 -29.08
N ARG A 426 -1.99 -4.96 -28.76
CA ARG A 426 -1.74 -5.99 -27.73
C ARG A 426 -1.69 -5.35 -26.35
N GLN A 427 -2.36 -5.99 -25.38
CA GLN A 427 -2.34 -5.55 -23.99
C GLN A 427 -1.02 -5.94 -23.31
N LEU A 428 -0.43 -4.98 -22.60
CA LEU A 428 0.69 -5.16 -21.69
C LEU A 428 0.21 -4.85 -20.26
N LEU A 429 0.44 -5.76 -19.33
CA LEU A 429 0.16 -5.57 -17.90
C LEU A 429 1.47 -5.63 -17.11
N PHE A 430 1.67 -4.68 -16.22
CA PHE A 430 2.87 -4.55 -15.38
C PHE A 430 2.49 -4.73 -13.91
N GLY A 431 3.25 -5.54 -13.19
CA GLY A 431 3.04 -5.76 -11.76
C GLY A 431 4.28 -5.48 -10.94
N LEU A 432 4.11 -5.00 -9.72
CA LEU A 432 5.15 -5.04 -8.69
C LEU A 432 5.03 -6.37 -7.93
N ARG A 433 5.99 -7.26 -8.11
CA ARG A 433 6.01 -8.60 -7.52
C ARG A 433 6.87 -8.64 -6.26
N PHE A 434 6.35 -9.30 -5.21
CA PHE A 434 7.14 -9.74 -4.06
C PHE A 434 7.83 -11.05 -4.44
N ALA A 435 8.98 -10.95 -5.11
CA ALA A 435 9.75 -12.08 -5.62
C ALA A 435 10.27 -12.98 -4.49
N ALA A 436 10.60 -12.37 -3.35
CA ALA A 436 10.91 -13.05 -2.11
C ALA A 436 10.46 -12.20 -0.92
N LEU A 437 10.05 -12.86 0.17
CA LEU A 437 9.77 -12.20 1.45
C LEU A 437 10.11 -13.15 2.60
N GLY A 438 11.37 -13.19 2.97
CA GLY A 438 11.89 -13.96 4.10
C GLY A 438 12.32 -13.07 5.27
N GLY A 439 12.12 -13.59 6.48
CA GLY A 439 12.78 -13.06 7.68
C GLY A 439 14.23 -13.54 7.79
N HIS A 440 14.88 -13.22 8.91
CA HIS A 440 16.16 -13.81 9.31
C HIS A 440 17.34 -13.58 8.35
N GLY A 441 17.32 -12.46 7.63
CA GLY A 441 18.33 -12.15 6.64
C GLY A 441 18.21 -12.97 5.34
N ALA A 442 17.12 -13.71 5.17
CA ALA A 442 16.77 -14.32 3.88
C ALA A 442 16.30 -13.26 2.88
N ASP A 443 16.16 -13.69 1.62
CA ASP A 443 15.81 -12.81 0.50
C ASP A 443 14.49 -12.07 0.74
N ASN A 444 14.50 -10.77 0.44
CA ASN A 444 13.33 -9.89 0.52
C ASN A 444 13.37 -8.94 -0.69
N GLU A 445 12.84 -9.44 -1.81
CA GLU A 445 13.12 -8.91 -3.14
C GLU A 445 11.84 -8.48 -3.83
N ARG A 446 11.90 -7.31 -4.46
CA ARG A 446 10.81 -6.70 -5.24
C ARG A 446 11.29 -6.61 -6.67
N GLU A 447 10.40 -6.85 -7.61
CA GLU A 447 10.72 -6.68 -9.03
C GLU A 447 9.50 -6.22 -9.81
N ILE A 448 9.73 -5.60 -10.95
CA ILE A 448 8.69 -5.33 -11.93
C ILE A 448 8.57 -6.53 -12.88
N VAL A 449 7.35 -6.97 -13.13
CA VAL A 449 7.03 -8.06 -14.04
C VAL A 449 6.08 -7.61 -15.14
N LEU A 450 6.12 -8.27 -16.28
CA LEU A 450 5.30 -8.02 -17.46
C LEU A 450 4.52 -9.27 -17.86
N LEU A 451 3.24 -9.07 -18.17
CA LEU A 451 2.40 -10.01 -18.90
C LEU A 451 1.97 -9.38 -20.22
N GLU A 452 2.29 -10.02 -21.34
CA GLU A 452 2.06 -9.50 -22.69
C GLU A 452 1.17 -10.43 -23.50
N GLN A 453 0.18 -9.87 -24.21
CA GLN A 453 -0.60 -10.64 -25.17
C GLN A 453 0.24 -11.10 -26.36
N ARG A 454 0.00 -12.34 -26.81
CA ARG A 454 0.64 -12.87 -28.03
C ARG A 454 0.13 -12.16 -29.29
N SER A 455 -1.17 -11.86 -29.33
CA SER A 455 -1.88 -11.15 -30.40
C SER A 455 -3.01 -10.32 -29.77
N PRO A 456 -3.52 -9.27 -30.45
CA PRO A 456 -4.60 -8.45 -29.91
C PRO A 456 -5.82 -9.31 -29.57
N GLY A 457 -6.33 -9.18 -28.35
CA GLY A 457 -7.46 -10.00 -27.86
C GLY A 457 -7.16 -11.49 -27.64
N GLY A 458 -5.94 -11.94 -27.96
CA GLY A 458 -5.51 -13.32 -27.84
C GLY A 458 -4.99 -13.71 -26.44
N PRO A 459 -4.44 -14.94 -26.31
CA PRO A 459 -3.87 -15.41 -25.06
C PRO A 459 -2.61 -14.63 -24.66
N PHE A 460 -2.33 -14.61 -23.37
CA PHE A 460 -1.10 -14.05 -22.82
C PHE A 460 0.08 -15.01 -22.95
N ARG A 461 1.28 -14.44 -23.02
CA ARG A 461 2.56 -15.15 -22.88
C ARG A 461 2.81 -15.48 -21.40
N ALA A 462 3.89 -16.21 -21.12
CA ALA A 462 4.37 -16.37 -19.75
C ALA A 462 4.84 -15.01 -19.19
N TRP A 463 4.75 -14.85 -17.86
CA TRP A 463 5.26 -13.68 -17.15
C TRP A 463 6.77 -13.52 -17.36
N GLN A 464 7.19 -12.29 -17.66
CA GLN A 464 8.59 -11.91 -17.81
C GLN A 464 9.01 -10.99 -16.66
N GLY A 465 10.15 -11.26 -16.03
CA GLY A 465 10.78 -10.31 -15.10
C GLY A 465 11.47 -9.17 -15.85
N LEU A 466 11.15 -7.94 -15.48
CA LEU A 466 11.84 -6.72 -15.94
C LEU A 466 12.88 -6.23 -14.92
N GLY A 467 13.00 -6.90 -13.77
CA GLY A 467 13.97 -6.61 -12.72
C GLY A 467 13.58 -5.41 -11.86
N ASN A 468 14.56 -4.79 -11.22
CA ASN A 468 14.39 -3.68 -10.28
C ASN A 468 15.24 -2.47 -10.73
N PRO A 469 14.72 -1.22 -10.72
CA PRO A 469 15.50 -0.04 -11.06
C PRO A 469 16.57 0.32 -10.02
N ALA A 470 16.42 -0.10 -8.76
CA ALA A 470 17.40 0.16 -7.71
C ALA A 470 18.39 -1.00 -7.54
N THR A 471 19.64 -0.66 -7.27
CA THR A 471 20.69 -1.63 -6.95
C THR A 471 20.67 -1.96 -5.45
N GLY A 472 20.93 -3.23 -5.12
CA GLY A 472 21.03 -3.68 -3.73
C GLY A 472 19.70 -4.15 -3.10
N PRO A 473 19.76 -5.15 -2.21
CA PRO A 473 18.59 -5.88 -1.74
C PRO A 473 17.66 -5.03 -0.87
N ASP A 474 18.17 -4.04 -0.13
CA ASP A 474 17.30 -3.18 0.68
C ASP A 474 16.69 -2.04 -0.14
N HIS A 475 17.45 -1.32 -0.97
CA HIS A 475 16.89 -0.22 -1.77
C HIS A 475 15.83 -0.71 -2.75
N GLY A 476 16.04 -1.85 -3.40
CA GLY A 476 15.07 -2.46 -4.35
C GLY A 476 13.66 -2.64 -3.78
N ARG A 477 13.52 -2.73 -2.46
CA ARG A 477 12.24 -2.88 -1.77
C ARG A 477 11.32 -1.66 -1.88
N ARG A 478 11.89 -0.49 -2.13
CA ARG A 478 11.23 0.82 -1.98
C ARG A 478 10.77 1.44 -3.30
N ILE A 479 10.73 0.62 -4.36
CA ILE A 479 10.18 1.04 -5.64
C ILE A 479 8.66 1.20 -5.56
N GLY A 480 8.12 2.03 -6.45
CA GLY A 480 6.71 2.35 -6.53
C GLY A 480 5.91 1.48 -7.50
N SER A 481 4.63 1.83 -7.65
CA SER A 481 3.73 1.13 -8.59
C SER A 481 4.09 1.47 -10.04
N PRO A 482 4.08 0.49 -10.97
CA PRO A 482 4.45 0.73 -12.37
C PRO A 482 3.36 1.53 -13.11
N VAL A 483 3.78 2.52 -13.89
CA VAL A 483 2.92 3.31 -14.78
C VAL A 483 3.52 3.28 -16.18
N ALA A 484 2.70 3.06 -17.21
CA ALA A 484 3.19 2.96 -18.57
C ALA A 484 2.30 3.71 -19.57
N VAL A 485 2.91 4.19 -20.65
CA VAL A 485 2.23 4.80 -21.80
C VAL A 485 2.87 4.32 -23.09
N THR A 486 2.10 4.30 -24.17
CA THR A 486 2.61 4.02 -25.52
C THR A 486 2.63 5.33 -26.30
N ALA A 487 3.81 5.72 -26.77
CA ALA A 487 3.99 6.92 -27.57
C ALA A 487 3.61 6.66 -29.04
N PRO A 488 3.39 7.71 -29.87
CA PRO A 488 2.96 7.56 -31.26
C PRO A 488 3.99 6.84 -32.15
N ASP A 489 5.25 6.84 -31.75
CA ASP A 489 6.35 6.07 -32.37
C ASP A 489 6.25 4.55 -32.09
N GLY A 490 5.24 4.12 -31.33
CA GLY A 490 4.99 2.73 -30.96
C GLY A 490 5.84 2.21 -29.80
N ARG A 491 6.75 3.02 -29.25
CA ARG A 491 7.54 2.64 -28.08
C ARG A 491 6.68 2.73 -26.82
N VAL A 492 6.91 1.78 -25.91
CA VAL A 492 6.22 1.76 -24.62
C VAL A 492 7.18 2.26 -23.55
N HIS A 493 6.83 3.35 -22.89
CA HIS A 493 7.59 3.89 -21.78
C HIS A 493 7.00 3.37 -20.46
N LEU A 494 7.81 2.68 -19.68
CA LEU A 494 7.50 2.21 -18.33
C LEU A 494 8.21 3.10 -17.32
N PHE A 495 7.49 3.53 -16.29
CA PHE A 495 7.96 4.42 -15.25
C PHE A 495 7.69 3.83 -13.87
N VAL A 496 8.65 4.00 -12.97
CA VAL A 496 8.57 3.56 -11.59
C VAL A 496 9.26 4.60 -10.71
N ARG A 497 8.62 4.98 -9.60
CA ARG A 497 9.31 5.73 -8.55
C ARG A 497 10.41 4.84 -7.95
N ASN A 498 11.65 5.31 -7.94
CA ASN A 498 12.76 4.53 -7.39
C ASN A 498 12.93 4.72 -5.87
N ALA A 499 13.90 3.99 -5.29
CA ALA A 499 14.16 3.99 -3.85
C ALA A 499 14.60 5.36 -3.30
N GLU A 500 15.30 6.15 -4.11
CA GLU A 500 15.76 7.52 -3.81
C GLU A 500 14.64 8.56 -4.05
N LYS A 501 13.40 8.09 -4.22
CA LYS A 501 12.23 8.94 -4.45
C LYS A 501 12.33 9.80 -5.72
N GLY A 502 13.10 9.36 -6.71
CA GLY A 502 13.15 9.91 -8.07
C GLY A 502 12.37 9.04 -9.06
N LEU A 503 12.51 9.33 -10.34
CA LEU A 503 11.87 8.58 -11.43
C LEU A 503 12.86 7.69 -12.16
N SER A 504 12.53 6.41 -12.34
CA SER A 504 13.27 5.51 -13.22
C SER A 504 12.39 5.03 -14.36
N THR A 505 13.01 4.83 -15.53
CA THR A 505 12.32 4.44 -16.75
C THR A 505 12.98 3.26 -17.46
N ARG A 506 12.15 2.50 -18.19
CA ARG A 506 12.56 1.46 -19.13
C ARG A 506 11.69 1.60 -20.38
N VAL A 507 12.27 1.46 -21.57
CA VAL A 507 11.56 1.68 -22.84
C VAL A 507 11.54 0.38 -23.64
N ARG A 508 10.36 0.00 -24.13
CA ARG A 508 10.17 -1.11 -25.07
C ARG A 508 10.28 -0.57 -26.49
N ASP A 509 11.20 -1.13 -27.26
CA ASP A 509 11.34 -0.82 -28.67
C ASP A 509 10.10 -1.30 -29.46
N ALA A 510 9.65 -0.46 -30.40
CA ALA A 510 8.43 -0.70 -31.15
C ALA A 510 8.54 -1.91 -32.08
N VAL A 511 9.71 -2.08 -32.72
CA VAL A 511 9.94 -3.07 -33.79
C VAL A 511 10.39 -4.41 -33.22
N THR A 512 11.45 -4.40 -32.42
CA THR A 512 12.06 -5.61 -31.86
C THR A 512 11.32 -6.13 -30.63
N GLY A 513 10.52 -5.28 -29.98
CA GLY A 513 9.86 -5.58 -28.71
C GLY A 513 10.81 -5.76 -27.53
N ARG A 514 12.10 -5.45 -27.69
CA ARG A 514 13.10 -5.55 -26.63
C ARG A 514 12.98 -4.38 -25.67
N TRP A 515 13.21 -4.64 -24.40
CA TRP A 515 13.26 -3.60 -23.38
C TRP A 515 14.69 -3.11 -23.14
N SER A 516 14.88 -1.80 -23.09
CA SER A 516 16.13 -1.13 -22.65
C SER A 516 16.54 -1.54 -21.24
N GLY A 517 17.74 -1.17 -20.78
CA GLY A 517 18.05 -1.20 -19.34
C GLY A 517 17.18 -0.20 -18.54
N TRP A 518 17.16 -0.36 -17.21
CA TRP A 518 16.61 0.68 -16.33
C TRP A 518 17.53 1.90 -16.36
N ARG A 519 16.93 3.09 -16.49
CA ARG A 519 17.60 4.38 -16.45
C ARG A 519 17.00 5.24 -15.36
N ASP A 520 17.84 5.74 -14.46
CA ASP A 520 17.44 6.76 -13.49
C ASP A 520 17.39 8.13 -14.18
N THR A 521 16.31 8.86 -13.98
CA THR A 521 16.09 10.20 -14.52
C THR A 521 16.15 11.29 -13.43
N GLY A 522 16.38 10.88 -12.17
CA GLY A 522 16.46 11.79 -11.04
C GLY A 522 15.15 12.53 -10.79
N GLY A 523 15.26 13.80 -10.42
CA GLY A 523 14.11 14.72 -10.27
C GLY A 523 13.26 14.52 -9.01
N GLY A 524 13.72 13.75 -8.02
CA GLY A 524 13.06 13.60 -6.71
C GLY A 524 13.17 14.82 -5.78
N GLU A 525 12.64 14.80 -4.56
CA GLU A 525 11.91 13.70 -3.89
C GLU A 525 10.40 13.75 -4.17
N ILE A 526 9.82 12.62 -4.62
CA ILE A 526 8.39 12.48 -4.93
C ILE A 526 7.69 11.37 -4.12
N GLN A 527 6.38 11.51 -3.97
CA GLN A 527 5.47 10.46 -3.52
C GLN A 527 5.34 9.36 -4.58
N ASP A 528 4.85 8.18 -4.17
CA ASP A 528 4.40 7.16 -5.12
C ASP A 528 3.01 7.52 -5.70
N GLY A 529 2.66 6.88 -6.82
CA GLY A 529 1.46 7.18 -7.59
C GLY A 529 1.77 8.21 -8.67
N LEU A 530 2.39 7.78 -9.76
CA LEU A 530 2.76 8.63 -10.89
C LEU A 530 1.56 8.82 -11.84
N THR A 531 1.54 9.93 -12.57
CA THR A 531 0.66 10.11 -13.73
C THR A 531 1.51 10.26 -14.98
N ALA A 532 1.28 9.44 -16.01
CA ALA A 532 1.95 9.57 -17.31
C ALA A 532 0.92 9.76 -18.41
N VAL A 533 1.20 10.68 -19.35
CA VAL A 533 0.35 10.99 -20.50
C VAL A 533 1.21 11.28 -21.73
N VAL A 534 0.59 11.23 -22.91
CA VAL A 534 1.20 11.65 -24.17
C VAL A 534 0.46 12.90 -24.65
N ASP A 535 1.17 13.98 -24.94
CA ASP A 535 0.57 15.21 -25.46
C ASP A 535 0.13 15.05 -26.93
N THR A 536 -0.53 16.07 -27.50
CA THR A 536 -0.98 16.04 -28.90
C THR A 536 0.17 16.19 -29.92
N ALA A 537 1.35 16.61 -29.47
CA ALA A 537 2.58 16.67 -30.28
C ALA A 537 3.38 15.36 -30.25
N GLY A 538 3.00 14.41 -29.39
CA GLY A 538 3.64 13.10 -29.25
C GLY A 538 4.72 13.02 -28.16
N HIS A 539 4.89 14.04 -27.32
CA HIS A 539 5.79 13.97 -26.18
C HIS A 539 5.19 13.14 -25.04
N VAL A 540 6.04 12.38 -24.37
CA VAL A 540 5.70 11.66 -23.14
C VAL A 540 5.94 12.56 -21.93
N HIS A 541 4.91 12.76 -21.12
CA HIS A 541 4.96 13.53 -19.88
C HIS A 541 4.73 12.64 -18.68
N VAL A 542 5.47 12.88 -17.59
CA VAL A 542 5.27 12.24 -16.29
C VAL A 542 5.16 13.31 -15.21
N TYR A 543 4.17 13.18 -14.33
CA TYR A 543 3.92 14.08 -13.21
C TYR A 543 3.85 13.32 -11.88
N ALA A 544 4.30 13.97 -10.82
CA ALA A 544 4.26 13.42 -9.47
C ALA A 544 4.11 14.53 -8.41
N ALA A 545 3.61 14.16 -7.23
CA ALA A 545 3.55 15.06 -6.08
C ALA A 545 4.87 15.06 -5.30
N GLY A 546 5.45 16.23 -5.09
CA GLY A 546 6.60 16.45 -4.20
C GLY A 546 6.18 17.04 -2.86
N HIS A 547 7.18 17.39 -2.03
CA HIS A 547 6.94 18.07 -0.75
C HIS A 547 6.34 19.48 -0.91
N HIS A 548 6.70 20.17 -1.99
CA HIS A 548 6.41 21.60 -2.15
C HIS A 548 5.83 21.98 -3.52
N ALA A 549 5.87 21.07 -4.49
CA ALA A 549 5.56 21.35 -5.88
C ALA A 549 5.05 20.10 -6.61
N VAL A 550 4.52 20.31 -7.82
CA VAL A 550 4.38 19.22 -8.79
C VAL A 550 5.72 19.04 -9.51
N HIS A 551 6.19 17.80 -9.59
CA HIS A 551 7.38 17.42 -10.36
C HIS A 551 6.95 17.00 -11.76
N HIS A 552 7.79 17.28 -12.76
CA HIS A 552 7.50 17.03 -14.17
C HIS A 552 8.74 16.48 -14.88
N TRP A 553 8.52 15.48 -15.73
CA TRP A 553 9.49 14.99 -16.70
C TRP A 553 8.85 15.00 -18.08
N THR A 554 9.59 15.38 -19.11
CA THR A 554 9.16 15.26 -20.51
C THR A 554 10.36 15.16 -21.46
N GLN A 555 10.09 14.96 -22.75
CA GLN A 555 11.08 14.91 -23.84
C GLN A 555 11.34 16.32 -24.41
N ASP A 556 12.50 16.56 -25.02
CA ASP A 556 12.80 17.83 -25.73
C ASP A 556 12.21 17.87 -27.14
N ALA A 557 12.00 16.69 -27.71
CA ALA A 557 11.33 16.42 -28.97
C ALA A 557 10.67 15.05 -28.85
N PRO A 558 9.60 14.75 -29.62
CA PRO A 558 9.05 13.40 -29.68
C PRO A 558 10.18 12.43 -29.99
N ASP A 559 10.06 11.20 -29.52
CA ASP A 559 11.05 10.13 -29.65
C ASP A 559 12.35 10.21 -28.79
N THR A 560 12.64 11.33 -28.14
CA THR A 560 13.88 11.49 -27.35
C THR A 560 13.78 10.98 -25.91
N ASP A 561 14.82 11.16 -25.09
CA ASP A 561 14.82 10.73 -23.70
C ASP A 561 13.89 11.60 -22.83
N VAL A 562 13.09 10.95 -21.97
CA VAL A 562 12.35 11.65 -20.91
C VAL A 562 13.35 12.14 -19.85
N THR A 563 13.33 13.43 -19.54
CA THR A 563 14.23 14.08 -18.58
C THR A 563 13.47 14.98 -17.61
N ALA A 564 14.03 15.20 -16.41
CA ALA A 564 13.43 16.02 -15.37
C ALA A 564 13.39 17.50 -15.79
N ARG A 565 12.29 18.19 -15.48
CA ARG A 565 12.10 19.62 -15.72
C ARG A 565 12.05 20.40 -14.41
N THR A 566 12.08 21.73 -14.52
CA THR A 566 11.84 22.63 -13.40
C THR A 566 10.49 22.31 -12.76
N GLN A 567 10.48 22.15 -11.43
CA GLN A 567 9.26 21.85 -10.68
C GLN A 567 8.25 22.99 -10.78
N LEU A 568 6.96 22.65 -10.83
CA LEU A 568 5.88 23.62 -10.92
C LEU A 568 5.56 24.16 -9.52
N THR A 569 6.15 25.31 -9.20
CA THR A 569 6.03 25.98 -7.89
C THR A 569 5.03 27.14 -7.87
N GLY A 570 4.52 27.55 -9.03
CA GLY A 570 3.54 28.64 -9.17
C GLY A 570 2.13 28.31 -8.69
N SER A 571 1.91 27.12 -8.10
CA SER A 571 0.61 26.67 -7.58
C SER A 571 0.79 25.94 -6.25
N PRO A 572 -0.26 25.86 -5.41
CA PRO A 572 -0.16 25.20 -4.11
C PRO A 572 0.35 23.76 -4.21
N ALA A 573 1.10 23.31 -3.20
CA ALA A 573 1.67 21.97 -3.16
C ALA A 573 0.56 20.89 -3.26
N PRO A 574 0.73 19.89 -4.13
CA PRO A 574 -0.25 18.82 -4.32
C PRO A 574 -0.25 17.82 -3.15
N ALA A 575 -1.43 17.30 -2.79
CA ALA A 575 -1.54 16.21 -1.82
C ALA A 575 -1.25 14.82 -2.44
N HIS A 576 -1.57 14.65 -3.73
CA HIS A 576 -1.37 13.43 -4.53
C HIS A 576 -0.90 13.82 -5.93
N ALA A 577 -0.39 12.88 -6.72
CA ALA A 577 -0.05 13.20 -8.10
C ALA A 577 -1.28 13.76 -8.87
N PRO A 578 -1.05 14.76 -9.73
CA PRO A 578 -2.12 15.39 -10.45
C PRO A 578 -2.70 14.47 -11.52
N GLY A 579 -4.00 14.56 -11.75
CA GLY A 579 -4.60 14.11 -13.00
C GLY A 579 -4.09 15.00 -14.12
N ALA A 580 -3.63 14.42 -15.22
CA ALA A 580 -3.05 15.14 -16.34
C ALA A 580 -3.92 14.95 -17.57
N LEU A 581 -4.18 16.03 -18.31
CA LEU A 581 -5.03 16.05 -19.47
C LEU A 581 -4.31 16.76 -20.63
N PRO A 582 -3.92 16.02 -21.69
CA PRO A 582 -3.42 16.63 -22.91
C PRO A 582 -4.42 17.62 -23.51
N SER A 583 -3.94 18.79 -23.89
CA SER A 583 -4.73 19.83 -24.55
C SER A 583 -4.47 19.88 -26.05
N PRO A 584 -5.44 20.35 -26.86
CA PRO A 584 -5.26 20.46 -28.32
C PRO A 584 -4.07 21.31 -28.75
N ASP A 585 -3.65 22.27 -27.94
CA ASP A 585 -2.53 23.18 -28.19
C ASP A 585 -1.14 22.57 -27.90
N GLY A 586 -1.08 21.30 -27.49
CA GLY A 586 0.16 20.60 -27.13
C GLY A 586 0.57 20.80 -25.67
N SER A 587 -0.17 21.60 -24.89
CA SER A 587 0.05 21.69 -23.45
C SER A 587 -0.61 20.52 -22.69
N VAL A 588 -0.34 20.42 -21.39
CA VAL A 588 -0.98 19.44 -20.51
C VAL A 588 -1.57 20.17 -19.31
N GLU A 589 -2.88 20.07 -19.13
CA GLU A 589 -3.58 20.61 -17.98
C GLU A 589 -3.48 19.66 -16.79
N LEU A 590 -3.27 20.20 -15.60
CA LEU A 590 -3.18 19.42 -14.37
C LEU A 590 -4.33 19.72 -13.43
N TYR A 591 -4.94 18.68 -12.88
CA TYR A 591 -6.05 18.75 -11.94
C TYR A 591 -5.69 18.04 -10.65
N TYR A 592 -5.68 18.75 -9.52
CA TYR A 592 -5.35 18.14 -8.22
C TYR A 592 -5.93 18.93 -7.05
N ARG A 593 -5.91 18.30 -5.87
CA ARG A 593 -6.27 18.97 -4.62
C ARG A 593 -5.00 19.37 -3.87
N PRO A 594 -4.89 20.64 -3.44
CA PRO A 594 -3.78 21.07 -2.59
C PRO A 594 -3.77 20.36 -1.25
N ALA A 595 -2.62 20.41 -0.59
CA ALA A 595 -2.45 19.94 0.77
C ALA A 595 -3.56 20.47 1.72
N ALA A 596 -4.23 19.56 2.42
CA ALA A 596 -5.30 19.80 3.39
C ALA A 596 -6.49 20.62 2.87
N ARG A 597 -6.73 20.64 1.55
CA ARG A 597 -7.84 21.38 0.94
C ARG A 597 -8.73 20.47 0.11
N GLU A 598 -10.01 20.81 0.10
CA GLU A 598 -11.00 20.09 -0.70
C GLU A 598 -11.10 20.63 -2.13
N GLN A 599 -10.84 21.92 -2.31
CA GLN A 599 -11.03 22.64 -3.55
C GLN A 599 -9.98 22.22 -4.59
N LEU A 600 -10.46 21.93 -5.80
CA LEU A 600 -9.61 21.58 -6.93
C LEU A 600 -8.79 22.80 -7.40
N VAL A 601 -7.53 22.55 -7.72
CA VAL A 601 -6.66 23.45 -8.50
C VAL A 601 -6.54 22.87 -9.92
N ALA A 602 -6.61 23.78 -10.90
CA ALA A 602 -6.30 23.51 -12.30
C ALA A 602 -5.06 24.32 -12.68
N VAL A 603 -4.01 23.67 -13.21
CA VAL A 603 -2.83 24.34 -13.77
C VAL A 603 -2.90 24.18 -15.28
N ARG A 604 -3.06 25.30 -15.99
CA ARG A 604 -3.23 25.38 -17.45
C ARG A 604 -2.85 26.76 -17.96
N ALA A 605 -2.75 26.91 -19.28
CA ALA A 605 -2.33 28.16 -19.92
C ALA A 605 -3.39 29.28 -19.82
N ASP A 606 -4.68 28.93 -19.84
CA ASP A 606 -5.76 29.90 -19.71
C ASP A 606 -5.97 30.37 -18.26
N ALA A 607 -6.62 31.52 -18.10
CA ALA A 607 -6.97 32.07 -16.79
C ALA A 607 -8.35 31.59 -16.30
N ALA A 608 -8.93 30.53 -16.87
CA ALA A 608 -10.26 30.08 -16.51
C ALA A 608 -10.25 29.47 -15.09
N PRO A 609 -11.29 29.70 -14.28
CA PRO A 609 -11.34 29.16 -12.92
C PRO A 609 -11.41 27.63 -12.92
N ALA A 610 -10.79 27.01 -11.92
CA ALA A 610 -10.87 25.58 -11.72
C ALA A 610 -12.35 25.12 -11.54
N PRO A 611 -12.75 23.98 -12.10
CA PRO A 611 -14.10 23.49 -11.94
C PRO A 611 -14.42 23.17 -10.48
N ARG A 612 -15.67 23.40 -10.06
CA ARG A 612 -16.16 22.98 -8.74
C ARG A 612 -16.18 21.45 -8.65
N PHE A 613 -15.19 20.88 -7.98
CA PHE A 613 -15.04 19.43 -7.80
C PHE A 613 -14.32 19.13 -6.48
N GLY A 614 -15.03 19.38 -5.38
CA GLY A 614 -14.51 19.26 -4.01
C GLY A 614 -14.19 17.81 -3.60
N GLY A 615 -13.73 17.59 -2.38
CA GLY A 615 -13.53 16.27 -1.77
C GLY A 615 -12.09 16.00 -1.35
N TYR A 616 -11.64 14.75 -1.37
CA TYR A 616 -10.27 14.37 -0.97
C TYR A 616 -9.75 13.21 -1.83
N GLY A 617 -8.48 12.86 -1.63
CA GLY A 617 -7.82 11.83 -2.42
C GLY A 617 -7.40 12.29 -3.83
N PRO A 618 -6.90 11.36 -4.65
CA PRO A 618 -6.50 11.63 -6.03
C PRO A 618 -7.65 12.16 -6.91
N VAL A 619 -7.26 12.82 -8.01
CA VAL A 619 -8.16 13.23 -9.10
C VAL A 619 -7.62 12.64 -10.39
N THR A 620 -8.44 11.90 -11.10
CA THR A 620 -8.11 11.41 -12.45
C THR A 620 -8.79 12.31 -13.46
N ALA A 621 -8.09 12.66 -14.54
CA ALA A 621 -8.62 13.45 -15.64
C ALA A 621 -8.52 12.65 -16.95
N ALA A 622 -9.53 12.76 -17.80
CA ALA A 622 -9.54 12.15 -19.13
C ALA A 622 -10.27 13.05 -20.14
N ALA A 623 -9.86 12.98 -21.40
CA ALA A 623 -10.44 13.78 -22.49
C ALA A 623 -11.66 13.08 -23.09
N SER A 624 -12.80 13.78 -23.19
CA SER A 624 -13.98 13.34 -23.95
C SER A 624 -14.32 14.36 -25.05
N PRO A 625 -15.13 14.00 -26.07
CA PRO A 625 -15.60 14.96 -27.07
C PRO A 625 -16.33 16.17 -26.47
N GLY A 626 -16.99 15.99 -25.31
CA GLY A 626 -17.66 17.05 -24.57
C GLY A 626 -16.75 17.86 -23.64
N GLY A 627 -15.43 17.60 -23.62
CA GLY A 627 -14.46 18.25 -22.75
C GLY A 627 -13.93 17.36 -21.60
N PRO A 628 -13.27 17.95 -20.59
CA PRO A 628 -12.65 17.20 -19.50
C PRO A 628 -13.65 16.38 -18.68
N VAL A 629 -13.30 15.13 -18.40
CA VAL A 629 -13.96 14.29 -17.41
C VAL A 629 -13.05 14.11 -16.21
N LEU A 630 -13.54 14.45 -15.02
CA LEU A 630 -12.84 14.29 -13.75
C LEU A 630 -13.48 13.20 -12.91
N LEU A 631 -12.66 12.31 -12.36
CA LEU A 631 -13.05 11.31 -11.36
C LEU A 631 -12.38 11.65 -10.03
N GLY A 632 -13.13 11.52 -8.94
CA GLY A 632 -12.59 11.70 -7.59
C GLY A 632 -13.56 11.21 -6.52
N ARG A 633 -13.19 11.44 -5.26
CA ARG A 633 -14.00 11.11 -4.09
C ARG A 633 -14.56 12.39 -3.46
N SER A 634 -15.82 12.37 -3.02
CA SER A 634 -16.46 13.49 -2.31
C SER A 634 -15.95 13.61 -0.88
N ALA A 635 -16.32 14.66 -0.16
CA ALA A 635 -15.94 14.80 1.24
C ALA A 635 -16.52 13.65 2.09
N GLU A 636 -17.64 13.04 1.68
CA GLU A 636 -18.32 11.93 2.36
C GLU A 636 -17.79 10.55 1.94
N GLY A 637 -16.72 10.47 1.15
CA GLY A 637 -16.13 9.20 0.73
C GLY A 637 -16.78 8.58 -0.52
N ARG A 638 -17.78 9.22 -1.12
CA ARG A 638 -18.47 8.69 -2.31
C ARG A 638 -17.72 8.98 -3.59
N ILE A 639 -17.77 8.07 -4.55
CA ILE A 639 -17.23 8.29 -5.89
C ILE A 639 -18.08 9.34 -6.61
N GLN A 640 -17.42 10.28 -7.29
CA GLN A 640 -18.06 11.32 -8.08
C GLN A 640 -17.34 11.51 -9.42
N VAL A 641 -18.11 11.85 -10.43
CA VAL A 641 -17.63 12.19 -11.77
C VAL A 641 -18.13 13.57 -12.14
N ARG A 642 -17.28 14.38 -12.75
CA ARG A 642 -17.65 15.64 -13.37
C ARG A 642 -17.33 15.58 -14.86
N THR A 643 -18.31 15.97 -15.67
CA THR A 643 -18.19 16.25 -17.11
C THR A 643 -18.31 17.75 -17.33
N ALA A 644 -18.21 18.24 -18.56
CA ALA A 644 -18.48 19.66 -18.86
C ALA A 644 -19.91 20.07 -18.52
N GLU A 645 -20.88 19.18 -18.71
CA GLU A 645 -22.31 19.47 -18.55
C GLU A 645 -22.81 19.27 -17.12
N LYS A 646 -22.36 18.19 -16.45
CA LYS A 646 -22.91 17.75 -15.15
C LYS A 646 -21.86 17.17 -14.22
N ALA A 647 -22.15 17.23 -12.92
CA ALA A 647 -21.48 16.45 -11.89
C ALA A 647 -22.45 15.41 -11.32
N ALA A 648 -21.96 14.21 -11.07
CA ALA A 648 -22.72 13.09 -10.53
C ALA A 648 -21.97 12.46 -9.36
N VAL A 649 -22.72 11.99 -8.35
CA VAL A 649 -22.18 11.26 -7.20
C VAL A 649 -22.82 9.88 -7.17
N ARG A 650 -22.01 8.83 -7.07
CA ARG A 650 -22.48 7.45 -6.98
C ARG A 650 -23.13 7.22 -5.62
N SER A 651 -24.45 7.07 -5.62
CA SER A 651 -25.28 6.93 -4.41
C SER A 651 -25.79 5.51 -4.16
N ARG A 652 -25.58 4.58 -5.10
CA ARG A 652 -26.07 3.20 -5.03
C ARG A 652 -24.93 2.19 -5.26
N GLY A 653 -25.14 0.96 -4.78
CA GLY A 653 -24.19 -0.15 -4.89
C GLY A 653 -23.20 -0.20 -3.72
N PRO A 654 -22.25 -1.14 -3.76
CA PRO A 654 -21.25 -1.30 -2.69
C PRO A 654 -20.42 -0.03 -2.53
N VAL A 655 -20.00 0.27 -1.30
CA VAL A 655 -19.03 1.35 -1.05
C VAL A 655 -17.74 1.08 -1.84
N ALA A 656 -17.10 2.13 -2.33
CA ALA A 656 -15.92 1.99 -3.17
C ALA A 656 -14.68 1.84 -2.29
N LEU A 657 -13.87 0.81 -2.55
CA LEU A 657 -12.47 0.81 -2.10
C LEU A 657 -11.69 1.96 -2.79
N ASP A 658 -10.47 2.23 -2.31
CA ASP A 658 -9.52 3.11 -2.99
C ASP A 658 -9.25 2.66 -4.44
N GLY A 659 -8.78 3.60 -5.28
CA GLY A 659 -8.31 3.29 -6.63
C GLY A 659 -9.40 2.96 -7.64
N ALA A 660 -10.51 3.71 -7.67
CA ALA A 660 -11.45 3.65 -8.79
C ALA A 660 -10.79 4.12 -10.10
N ALA A 661 -11.10 3.44 -11.20
CA ALA A 661 -10.57 3.71 -12.53
C ALA A 661 -11.61 4.45 -13.38
N LEU A 662 -11.17 5.50 -14.07
CA LEU A 662 -11.97 6.17 -15.10
C LEU A 662 -11.64 5.56 -16.46
N HIS A 663 -12.67 5.12 -17.17
CA HIS A 663 -12.58 4.60 -18.53
C HIS A 663 -13.52 5.37 -19.44
N LEU A 664 -13.04 5.80 -20.59
CA LEU A 664 -13.88 6.39 -21.64
C LEU A 664 -14.00 5.32 -22.74
N GLY A 665 -15.19 4.74 -22.88
CA GLY A 665 -15.47 3.74 -23.92
C GLY A 665 -15.41 4.33 -25.34
N SER A 666 -15.62 3.50 -26.37
CA SER A 666 -15.49 3.94 -27.77
C SER A 666 -16.60 4.89 -28.25
N ALA A 667 -16.19 5.83 -29.12
CA ALA A 667 -16.91 6.80 -29.95
C ALA A 667 -17.83 7.84 -29.28
N ASP A 668 -18.68 7.47 -28.32
CA ASP A 668 -19.62 8.42 -27.70
C ASP A 668 -19.01 9.24 -26.55
N GLY A 669 -17.81 8.84 -26.09
CA GLY A 669 -17.04 9.53 -25.05
C GLY A 669 -17.67 9.49 -23.66
N ARG A 670 -18.65 8.60 -23.43
CA ARG A 670 -19.32 8.51 -22.12
C ARG A 670 -18.42 7.85 -21.08
N PRO A 671 -18.33 8.42 -19.87
CA PRO A 671 -17.52 7.84 -18.82
C PRO A 671 -18.12 6.57 -18.22
N VAL A 672 -17.24 5.61 -17.97
CA VAL A 672 -17.49 4.46 -17.13
C VAL A 672 -16.47 4.48 -16.00
N VAL A 673 -16.93 4.37 -14.77
CA VAL A 673 -16.08 4.18 -13.61
C VAL A 673 -16.11 2.72 -13.21
N VAL A 674 -14.94 2.11 -13.08
CA VAL A 674 -14.80 0.74 -12.55
C VAL A 674 -14.08 0.82 -11.21
N GLY A 675 -14.60 0.15 -10.19
CA GLY A 675 -13.95 0.06 -8.88
C GLY A 675 -14.30 -1.25 -8.19
N PHE A 676 -13.82 -1.42 -6.96
CA PHE A 676 -14.05 -2.63 -6.17
C PHE A 676 -14.91 -2.32 -4.94
N GLY A 677 -15.76 -3.28 -4.56
CA GLY A 677 -16.48 -3.26 -3.30
C GLY A 677 -15.71 -3.97 -2.17
N PRO A 678 -16.19 -3.89 -0.91
CA PRO A 678 -15.61 -4.65 0.20
C PRO A 678 -15.77 -6.17 0.04
N ASP A 679 -16.57 -6.63 -0.91
CA ASP A 679 -16.68 -8.03 -1.33
C ASP A 679 -15.56 -8.48 -2.27
N ALA A 680 -14.62 -7.59 -2.61
CA ALA A 680 -13.56 -7.79 -3.59
C ALA A 680 -14.06 -8.04 -5.03
N ALA A 681 -15.32 -7.70 -5.32
CA ALA A 681 -15.87 -7.76 -6.68
C ALA A 681 -15.71 -6.42 -7.40
N PRO A 682 -15.45 -6.42 -8.72
CA PRO A 682 -15.54 -5.21 -9.51
C PRO A 682 -17.01 -4.79 -9.69
N TRP A 683 -17.24 -3.49 -9.70
CA TRP A 683 -18.51 -2.87 -10.13
C TRP A 683 -18.21 -1.85 -11.23
N ALA A 684 -19.20 -1.59 -12.09
CA ALA A 684 -19.14 -0.52 -13.09
C ALA A 684 -20.25 0.50 -12.86
N TRP A 685 -19.97 1.78 -13.09
CA TRP A 685 -20.92 2.87 -12.96
C TRP A 685 -20.84 3.82 -14.17
N ARG A 686 -21.99 4.15 -14.75
CA ARG A 686 -22.13 5.04 -15.92
C ARG A 686 -23.01 6.23 -15.52
N PRO A 687 -22.41 7.41 -15.21
CA PRO A 687 -23.08 8.54 -14.57
C PRO A 687 -23.97 9.40 -15.46
#